data_AF-A0A925FC31-F1
#
_entry.id   AF-A0A925FC31-F1
#
_cell.length_a   1.000
_cell.length_b   1.000
_cell.length_c   1.000
_cell.angle_alpha   90.00
_cell.angle_beta   90.00
_cell.angle_gamma   90.00
#
_symmetry.space_group_name_H-M   'P 1'
#
loop_
_entity.id
_entity.type
_entity.pdbx_description
1 polymer ?
#
loop_
_entity_poly.entity_id
_entity_poly.type
_entity_poly.pdbx_seq_one_letter_code
_entity_poly.pdbx_strand_id
1 'polypeptide(L)'
;MTASSLRFFLTVVAAGTLIAWAPAPSSAQAPDSARRDPTNTLPLVTTRQARFTTDEGTWMSVDVSPDGRTVVFDLLGDVYSVPISGGKATLVVGGNSVDMQPRYSPDGRSLVFISDRNGSRATWISDANGARPRLLTAGGLFPAFTPDGREIVTGSRLVDVRGGAGVALQGFGSGPSFTADGRYIWFQTGTQAARYDRRTGSVGYRTALPGGALRPMVSKDGRTLLYFTRFEARAALVARDLATGGDRWILMGTQPEAGSPPPPPFVPGPPPGPGAQPQIPPAGVGPLPRSAWLPDESGIVTSYGGKLWRVDLASGSATPIPFSADVVQSIGPLVRGTHEVGDSVTAREIRDPAISPDGRRVAFTALGKVWVMDVPGGTPRRLTSTSGVVETAPTWSPDGQSVAYATWVDGEGGDIFLAASGGGAPRNLTRAPAMYARLNYTPDGSRLVFARAPRRTRTYMVDDSGIQLRTPQGAGSELNLELRWMAPTGGAQQPITVVADVGAMPLGGFPHFTADANRVFFHDGTALVSVQWDGSDRKVVLAGAAPQTQLAWDGVHVLSRAGRRQQIYLFDRPQVADSLTIDPSIERPLVPVRRLTRAGGDSPVWSRDGRRAVWVQSNSLFVYDVQQGDRATTDSLAAATGRPATPDSARRPAAAADSGTRWNPAYAATRTDVRITVAADKPSGAVVLRGARIVTMKGQEIIENGDVVITGNRITAVGARGSVSIPRGARSIDVAGKTIVPGYIDTHAQIAAPGQVHRTLVSQYLANLAFGVTSTREAEVSGTDVFTYSDRVATGDLLGPRIFATGPAVLDTLLTLRTNAEARDFLGAYASGYRSGTVRGDLTATRADRQRFLTVARELGLTAAAVGSPDFAESLGAILDGYANHQTAYEIFPLHGDIAQLIAASGITYTPVLQGRVGNRIGFEHILATEQPHADPKVRRFYYHKELDRIARPRANWVVAEEYPFQDIGASAARIVAAGGKVALGSGGRVQGLALHWDMWLMAKGGMPHHDILRAATLFGAEALGVGSQLGSIEAGKLADLQVLDRNPLTDIRNTHSVRYVMKNGRLYDAATLDEVGANGKKLGNLWWTNLDVAENR
;
A
#
# COMPACT_ATOMS: atom_id res chain seq x y z
N MET A 1 -7.42 -83.47 26.83
CA MET A 1 -8.87 -83.75 26.68
C MET A 1 -9.62 -82.92 27.72
N THR A 2 -10.85 -82.48 27.40
CA THR A 2 -12.04 -82.24 28.26
C THR A 2 -11.90 -82.17 29.81
N ALA A 3 -12.61 -81.32 30.58
CA ALA A 3 -13.77 -80.44 30.29
C ALA A 3 -14.07 -79.43 31.44
N SER A 4 -15.20 -78.70 31.31
CA SER A 4 -16.13 -78.27 32.40
C SER A 4 -16.05 -76.86 33.03
N SER A 5 -16.94 -75.99 32.53
CA SER A 5 -18.04 -75.32 33.29
C SER A 5 -17.81 -74.21 34.34
N LEU A 6 -18.16 -72.98 33.92
CA LEU A 6 -18.96 -71.92 34.60
C LEU A 6 -18.85 -71.63 36.13
N ARG A 7 -18.57 -70.35 36.46
CA ARG A 7 -19.17 -69.45 37.50
C ARG A 7 -18.86 -68.00 37.06
N PHE A 8 -19.71 -66.95 37.06
CA PHE A 8 -20.99 -66.54 37.68
C PHE A 8 -20.87 -65.73 39.00
N PHE A 9 -21.00 -64.40 38.90
CA PHE A 9 -21.37 -63.38 39.94
C PHE A 9 -21.40 -61.98 39.24
N LEU A 10 -22.22 -60.97 39.58
CA LEU A 10 -23.67 -60.92 39.87
C LEU A 10 -24.20 -59.48 39.56
N THR A 11 -25.47 -59.32 39.16
CA THR A 11 -26.16 -58.04 38.82
C THR A 11 -26.81 -57.41 40.09
N VAL A 12 -27.39 -56.19 40.18
CA VAL A 12 -27.93 -55.12 39.28
C VAL A 12 -27.79 -53.74 40.04
N VAL A 13 -28.14 -52.49 39.63
CA VAL A 13 -28.73 -51.79 38.45
C VAL A 13 -28.15 -50.34 38.39
N ALA A 14 -28.06 -49.69 37.21
CA ALA A 14 -28.30 -48.23 37.01
C ALA A 14 -28.38 -47.88 35.51
N ALA A 15 -29.14 -46.84 35.13
CA ALA A 15 -29.39 -46.48 33.73
C ALA A 15 -28.18 -45.83 33.02
N GLY A 16 -27.85 -46.31 31.82
CA GLY A 16 -26.86 -45.69 30.92
C GLY A 16 -27.45 -45.43 29.54
N THR A 17 -27.40 -44.19 29.07
CA THR A 17 -27.92 -43.79 27.76
C THR A 17 -26.96 -44.24 26.66
N LEU A 18 -27.43 -45.02 25.68
CA LEU A 18 -26.63 -45.49 24.55
C LEU A 18 -26.30 -44.34 23.59
N ILE A 19 -25.16 -43.68 23.79
CA ILE A 19 -24.53 -42.86 22.76
C ILE A 19 -23.88 -43.80 21.75
N ALA A 20 -24.56 -44.01 20.62
CA ALA A 20 -23.96 -44.73 19.49
C ALA A 20 -22.74 -43.96 18.97
N TRP A 21 -21.56 -44.60 19.02
CA TRP A 21 -20.38 -44.12 18.30
C TRP A 21 -20.62 -44.26 16.79
N ALA A 22 -21.17 -43.22 16.17
CA ALA A 22 -21.08 -43.06 14.74
C ALA A 22 -19.59 -42.94 14.36
N PRO A 23 -19.10 -43.66 13.34
CA PRO A 23 -17.74 -43.45 12.86
C PRO A 23 -17.61 -42.00 12.39
N ALA A 24 -16.55 -41.32 12.81
CA ALA A 24 -16.27 -39.97 12.33
C ALA A 24 -16.25 -39.98 10.80
N PRO A 25 -16.99 -39.07 10.12
CA PRO A 25 -17.04 -39.07 8.67
C PRO A 25 -15.62 -38.89 8.14
N SER A 26 -15.19 -39.80 7.26
CA SER A 26 -13.89 -39.68 6.62
C SER A 26 -13.83 -38.33 5.92
N SER A 27 -12.76 -37.58 6.17
CA SER A 27 -12.55 -36.26 5.59
C SER A 27 -12.21 -36.40 4.10
N ALA A 28 -13.26 -36.63 3.30
CA ALA A 28 -13.19 -36.55 1.86
C ALA A 28 -12.54 -35.21 1.49
N GLN A 29 -11.36 -35.27 0.87
CA GLN A 29 -10.67 -34.07 0.41
C GLN A 29 -11.63 -33.30 -0.49
N ALA A 30 -11.87 -32.03 -0.15
CA ALA A 30 -12.65 -31.14 -1.00
C ALA A 30 -12.06 -31.19 -2.41
N PRO A 31 -12.88 -31.40 -3.46
CA PRO A 31 -12.37 -31.65 -4.80
C PRO A 31 -11.48 -30.50 -5.25
N ASP A 32 -10.23 -30.85 -5.52
CA ASP A 32 -9.13 -29.94 -5.81
C ASP A 32 -9.52 -28.92 -6.89
N SER A 33 -9.60 -27.64 -6.51
CA SER A 33 -10.15 -26.57 -7.35
C SER A 33 -9.46 -26.45 -8.72
N ALA A 34 -8.18 -26.84 -8.78
CA ALA A 34 -7.38 -26.91 -10.01
C ALA A 34 -7.89 -27.94 -11.04
N ARG A 35 -8.85 -28.81 -10.70
CA ARG A 35 -9.35 -29.89 -11.59
C ARG A 35 -10.60 -29.53 -12.39
N ARG A 36 -11.14 -28.31 -12.30
CA ARG A 36 -12.29 -27.87 -13.12
C ARG A 36 -11.93 -27.34 -14.49
N ASP A 37 -10.72 -26.84 -14.70
CA ASP A 37 -10.24 -26.36 -16.00
C ASP A 37 -8.73 -26.66 -16.16
N PRO A 38 -8.32 -27.53 -17.11
CA PRO A 38 -6.91 -27.86 -17.34
C PRO A 38 -6.11 -26.73 -17.99
N THR A 39 -6.73 -25.61 -18.38
CA THR A 39 -6.06 -24.43 -18.95
C THR A 39 -5.69 -23.37 -17.89
N ASN A 40 -6.08 -23.57 -16.64
CA ASN A 40 -5.73 -22.71 -15.52
C ASN A 40 -4.31 -23.00 -15.02
N THR A 41 -3.45 -21.97 -14.95
CA THR A 41 -2.05 -22.07 -14.49
C THR A 41 -1.74 -21.12 -13.32
N LEU A 42 -2.77 -20.69 -12.58
CA LEU A 42 -2.64 -19.89 -11.36
C LEU A 42 -1.98 -20.71 -10.23
N PRO A 43 -0.88 -20.24 -9.60
CA PRO A 43 -0.12 -21.03 -8.62
C PRO A 43 -0.77 -21.16 -7.23
N LEU A 44 -1.81 -20.40 -6.89
CA LEU A 44 -2.49 -20.51 -5.59
C LEU A 44 -3.55 -21.63 -5.58
N VAL A 45 -3.37 -22.60 -4.68
CA VAL A 45 -4.41 -23.58 -4.34
C VAL A 45 -5.46 -22.90 -3.47
N THR A 46 -6.70 -22.76 -3.97
CA THR A 46 -7.82 -22.23 -3.18
C THR A 46 -8.30 -23.28 -2.18
N THR A 47 -8.50 -22.88 -0.92
CA THR A 47 -8.88 -23.78 0.19
C THR A 47 -10.22 -23.42 0.83
N ARG A 48 -10.93 -22.43 0.27
CA ARG A 48 -12.19 -21.87 0.77
C ARG A 48 -13.13 -21.62 -0.41
N GLN A 49 -14.42 -21.47 -0.14
CA GLN A 49 -15.42 -21.07 -1.13
C GLN A 49 -16.38 -20.07 -0.51
N ALA A 50 -16.79 -19.06 -1.28
CA ALA A 50 -18.01 -18.31 -1.01
C ALA A 50 -19.17 -19.01 -1.72
N ARG A 51 -20.31 -19.16 -1.03
CA ARG A 51 -21.51 -19.81 -1.54
C ARG A 51 -22.73 -19.01 -1.12
N PHE A 52 -23.45 -18.45 -2.08
CA PHE A 52 -24.69 -17.73 -1.89
C PHE A 52 -25.48 -17.67 -3.20
N THR A 53 -26.77 -17.36 -3.13
CA THR A 53 -27.59 -17.07 -4.31
C THR A 53 -27.82 -15.56 -4.37
N THR A 54 -27.78 -14.96 -5.55
CA THR A 54 -28.02 -13.52 -5.74
C THR A 54 -28.91 -13.25 -6.95
N ASP A 55 -29.76 -12.24 -6.85
CA ASP A 55 -30.52 -11.61 -7.93
C ASP A 55 -30.00 -10.19 -8.25
N GLU A 56 -28.90 -9.78 -7.61
CA GLU A 56 -28.14 -8.57 -7.92
C GLU A 56 -26.74 -8.93 -8.46
N GLY A 57 -26.18 -8.05 -9.29
CA GLY A 57 -24.81 -8.15 -9.78
C GLY A 57 -24.17 -6.79 -10.02
N THR A 58 -22.94 -6.61 -9.53
CA THR A 58 -22.17 -5.37 -9.65
C THR A 58 -21.43 -5.34 -11.00
N TRP A 59 -21.71 -4.33 -11.82
CA TRP A 59 -20.99 -3.99 -13.07
C TRP A 59 -21.06 -5.00 -14.24
N MET A 60 -22.06 -5.90 -14.22
CA MET A 60 -22.25 -7.00 -15.18
C MET A 60 -22.22 -6.53 -16.65
N SER A 61 -21.19 -6.90 -17.42
CA SER A 61 -21.17 -6.68 -18.87
C SER A 61 -21.89 -7.81 -19.61
N VAL A 62 -22.71 -7.45 -20.61
CA VAL A 62 -23.67 -8.38 -21.25
C VAL A 62 -23.45 -8.55 -22.76
N ASP A 63 -23.96 -9.66 -23.30
CA ASP A 63 -24.24 -9.84 -24.73
C ASP A 63 -25.51 -10.69 -24.95
N VAL A 64 -26.11 -10.59 -26.14
CA VAL A 64 -27.34 -11.32 -26.51
C VAL A 64 -27.01 -12.36 -27.58
N SER A 65 -27.59 -13.56 -27.48
CA SER A 65 -27.42 -14.60 -28.49
C SER A 65 -27.97 -14.17 -29.85
N PRO A 66 -27.40 -14.60 -31.00
CA PRO A 66 -27.89 -14.18 -32.32
C PRO A 66 -29.35 -14.55 -32.64
N ASP A 67 -29.92 -15.54 -31.93
CA ASP A 67 -31.34 -15.91 -32.01
C ASP A 67 -32.26 -15.11 -31.07
N GLY A 68 -31.70 -14.22 -30.24
CA GLY A 68 -32.40 -13.31 -29.33
C GLY A 68 -32.95 -13.97 -28.07
N ARG A 69 -32.66 -15.25 -27.80
CA ARG A 69 -33.30 -16.03 -26.73
C ARG A 69 -32.55 -16.03 -25.40
N THR A 70 -31.25 -15.73 -25.41
CA THR A 70 -30.36 -15.88 -24.25
C THR A 70 -29.51 -14.63 -24.06
N VAL A 71 -29.37 -14.20 -22.81
CA VAL A 71 -28.38 -13.20 -22.38
C VAL A 71 -27.21 -13.93 -21.74
N VAL A 72 -25.98 -13.59 -22.15
CA VAL A 72 -24.75 -13.95 -21.44
C VAL A 72 -24.25 -12.72 -20.70
N PHE A 73 -23.74 -12.90 -19.47
CA PHE A 73 -23.26 -11.80 -18.64
C PHE A 73 -22.15 -12.27 -17.69
N ASP A 74 -21.25 -11.36 -17.31
CA ASP A 74 -20.32 -11.61 -16.20
C ASP A 74 -20.91 -11.22 -14.84
N LEU A 75 -20.54 -11.97 -13.80
CA LEU A 75 -20.93 -11.78 -12.41
C LEU A 75 -19.79 -12.29 -11.51
N LEU A 76 -19.20 -11.39 -10.71
CA LEU A 76 -18.11 -11.71 -9.76
C LEU A 76 -16.86 -12.41 -10.34
N GLY A 77 -16.65 -12.33 -11.66
CA GLY A 77 -15.53 -13.00 -12.34
C GLY A 77 -15.85 -14.40 -12.88
N ASP A 78 -17.11 -14.83 -12.80
CA ASP A 78 -17.64 -15.95 -13.59
C ASP A 78 -18.55 -15.41 -14.71
N VAL A 79 -18.75 -16.19 -15.78
CA VAL A 79 -19.68 -15.91 -16.88
C VAL A 79 -20.92 -16.81 -16.76
N TYR A 80 -22.10 -16.20 -16.73
CA TYR A 80 -23.40 -16.85 -16.63
C TYR A 80 -24.26 -16.61 -17.89
N SER A 81 -25.26 -17.47 -18.08
CA SER A 81 -26.30 -17.32 -19.10
C SER A 81 -27.69 -17.43 -18.50
N VAL A 82 -28.65 -16.64 -19.01
CA VAL A 82 -30.06 -16.64 -18.58
C VAL A 82 -30.96 -16.44 -19.80
N PRO A 83 -32.17 -17.02 -19.87
CA PRO A 83 -33.13 -16.70 -20.92
C PRO A 83 -33.45 -15.20 -20.97
N ILE A 84 -33.78 -14.66 -22.14
CA ILE A 84 -34.16 -13.25 -22.35
C ILE A 84 -35.43 -12.85 -21.57
N SER A 85 -36.25 -13.83 -21.18
CA SER A 85 -37.40 -13.69 -20.29
C SER A 85 -37.05 -13.62 -18.79
N GLY A 86 -35.78 -13.80 -18.44
CA GLY A 86 -35.33 -14.07 -17.08
C GLY A 86 -35.48 -15.54 -16.66
N GLY A 87 -35.04 -15.85 -15.45
CA GLY A 87 -35.06 -17.18 -14.83
C GLY A 87 -33.82 -17.48 -13.98
N LYS A 88 -33.56 -18.76 -13.71
CA LYS A 88 -32.32 -19.18 -13.05
C LYS A 88 -31.15 -19.09 -14.03
N ALA A 89 -30.08 -18.43 -13.63
CA ALA A 89 -28.86 -18.30 -14.41
C ALA A 89 -28.00 -19.58 -14.32
N THR A 90 -27.41 -19.97 -15.44
CA THR A 90 -26.54 -21.15 -15.58
C THR A 90 -25.09 -20.70 -15.78
N LEU A 91 -24.17 -21.22 -14.98
CA LEU A 91 -22.73 -20.98 -15.12
C LEU A 91 -22.23 -21.54 -16.47
N VAL A 92 -21.48 -20.73 -17.22
CA VAL A 92 -20.94 -21.05 -18.55
C VAL A 92 -19.42 -21.22 -18.47
N VAL A 93 -18.73 -20.22 -17.91
CA VAL A 93 -17.27 -20.22 -17.70
C VAL A 93 -16.99 -19.67 -16.31
N GLY A 94 -16.02 -20.23 -15.58
CA GLY A 94 -15.68 -19.72 -14.24
C GLY A 94 -14.72 -20.61 -13.45
N GLY A 95 -14.39 -20.20 -12.22
CA GLY A 95 -13.58 -21.01 -11.29
C GLY A 95 -12.77 -20.21 -10.27
N ASN A 96 -11.49 -19.96 -10.57
CA ASN A 96 -10.58 -19.11 -9.78
C ASN A 96 -10.05 -17.92 -10.63
N SER A 97 -10.31 -17.92 -11.93
CA SER A 97 -10.06 -16.79 -12.82
C SER A 97 -11.04 -15.65 -12.56
N VAL A 98 -10.68 -14.45 -13.02
CA VAL A 98 -11.63 -13.37 -13.26
C VAL A 98 -11.95 -13.35 -14.76
N ASP A 99 -13.02 -14.04 -15.12
CA ASP A 99 -13.59 -14.12 -16.47
C ASP A 99 -14.62 -13.00 -16.69
N MET A 100 -14.48 -12.23 -17.78
CA MET A 100 -15.30 -11.02 -18.02
C MET A 100 -15.48 -10.69 -19.50
N GLN A 101 -16.43 -9.79 -19.77
CA GLN A 101 -16.80 -9.22 -21.07
C GLN A 101 -17.11 -10.28 -22.13
N PRO A 102 -17.98 -11.27 -21.83
CA PRO A 102 -18.37 -12.31 -22.76
C PRO A 102 -19.03 -11.71 -24.01
N ARG A 103 -18.73 -12.26 -25.18
CA ARG A 103 -19.40 -11.94 -26.46
C ARG A 103 -19.64 -13.20 -27.29
N TYR A 104 -20.83 -13.33 -27.88
CA TYR A 104 -21.13 -14.41 -28.80
C TYR A 104 -20.48 -14.18 -30.18
N SER A 105 -20.13 -15.27 -30.86
CA SER A 105 -19.84 -15.25 -32.30
C SER A 105 -21.13 -14.93 -33.11
N PRO A 106 -21.02 -14.38 -34.33
CA PRO A 106 -22.20 -14.09 -35.17
C PRO A 106 -23.06 -15.33 -35.51
N ASP A 107 -22.47 -16.53 -35.46
CA ASP A 107 -23.18 -17.81 -35.65
C ASP A 107 -23.68 -18.45 -34.34
N GLY A 108 -23.43 -17.81 -33.19
CA GLY A 108 -23.86 -18.25 -31.86
C GLY A 108 -23.14 -19.50 -31.32
N ARG A 109 -22.10 -20.00 -31.99
CA ARG A 109 -21.41 -21.25 -31.61
C ARG A 109 -20.24 -21.07 -30.65
N SER A 110 -19.68 -19.87 -30.54
CA SER A 110 -18.52 -19.58 -29.70
C SER A 110 -18.74 -18.37 -28.80
N LEU A 111 -17.98 -18.33 -27.71
CA LEU A 111 -17.85 -17.18 -26.81
C LEU A 111 -16.40 -16.69 -26.83
N VAL A 112 -16.19 -15.37 -26.96
CA VAL A 112 -14.92 -14.71 -26.63
C VAL A 112 -15.07 -13.94 -25.32
N PHE A 113 -14.06 -13.97 -24.47
CA PHE A 113 -14.04 -13.31 -23.17
C PHE A 113 -12.61 -12.92 -22.78
N ILE A 114 -12.47 -12.07 -21.78
CA ILE A 114 -11.19 -11.77 -21.13
C ILE A 114 -11.05 -12.65 -19.89
N SER A 115 -9.86 -13.20 -19.67
CA SER A 115 -9.54 -14.06 -18.51
C SER A 115 -8.12 -13.86 -18.04
N ASP A 116 -7.87 -14.02 -16.75
CA ASP A 116 -6.54 -14.03 -16.14
C ASP A 116 -6.01 -15.44 -15.78
N ARG A 117 -6.67 -16.52 -16.24
CA ARG A 117 -6.38 -17.91 -15.85
C ARG A 117 -4.96 -18.42 -16.13
N ASN A 118 -4.17 -17.74 -16.97
CA ASN A 118 -2.75 -18.04 -17.18
C ASN A 118 -1.79 -17.17 -16.31
N GLY A 119 -2.35 -16.42 -15.35
CA GLY A 119 -1.64 -15.46 -14.49
C GLY A 119 -1.70 -14.01 -14.98
N SER A 120 -2.17 -13.72 -16.19
CA SER A 120 -2.27 -12.37 -16.75
C SER A 120 -3.54 -12.18 -17.57
N ARG A 121 -4.14 -10.98 -17.55
CA ARG A 121 -5.31 -10.68 -18.38
C ARG A 121 -5.00 -10.91 -19.86
N ALA A 122 -5.80 -11.74 -20.51
CA ALA A 122 -5.63 -12.17 -21.89
C ALA A 122 -6.99 -12.45 -22.55
N THR A 123 -7.01 -12.53 -23.89
CA THR A 123 -8.24 -12.83 -24.64
C THR A 123 -8.35 -14.33 -24.88
N TRP A 124 -9.50 -14.92 -24.55
CA TRP A 124 -9.79 -16.35 -24.65
C TRP A 124 -11.05 -16.60 -25.48
N ILE A 125 -11.12 -17.79 -26.09
CA ILE A 125 -12.28 -18.22 -26.87
C ILE A 125 -12.66 -19.67 -26.50
N SER A 126 -13.95 -19.93 -26.42
CA SER A 126 -14.56 -21.25 -26.12
C SER A 126 -15.73 -21.53 -27.06
N ASP A 127 -16.34 -22.71 -26.92
CA ASP A 127 -17.72 -22.96 -27.34
C ASP A 127 -18.70 -22.01 -26.61
N ALA A 128 -19.90 -21.81 -27.16
CA ALA A 128 -20.95 -20.97 -26.58
C ALA A 128 -21.55 -21.50 -25.26
N ASN A 129 -21.22 -22.73 -24.87
CA ASN A 129 -21.52 -23.31 -23.56
C ASN A 129 -20.28 -23.34 -22.63
N GLY A 130 -19.20 -22.62 -22.98
CA GLY A 130 -17.96 -22.53 -22.21
C GLY A 130 -16.99 -23.69 -22.39
N ALA A 131 -17.37 -24.76 -23.11
CA ALA A 131 -16.49 -25.91 -23.34
C ALA A 131 -15.28 -25.57 -24.24
N ARG A 132 -14.21 -26.36 -24.08
CA ARG A 132 -12.96 -26.25 -24.87
C ARG A 132 -12.36 -24.83 -24.92
N PRO A 133 -12.17 -24.14 -23.78
CA PRO A 133 -11.53 -22.82 -23.76
C PRO A 133 -10.08 -22.90 -24.25
N ARG A 134 -9.64 -21.89 -25.00
CA ARG A 134 -8.24 -21.71 -25.40
C ARG A 134 -7.83 -20.24 -25.44
N LEU A 135 -6.54 -20.00 -25.20
CA LEU A 135 -5.93 -18.69 -25.36
C LEU A 135 -5.99 -18.28 -26.83
N LEU A 136 -6.51 -17.08 -27.11
CA LEU A 136 -6.54 -16.49 -28.44
C LEU A 136 -5.30 -15.62 -28.67
N THR A 137 -5.03 -14.72 -27.73
CA THR A 137 -3.85 -13.85 -27.71
C THR A 137 -3.54 -13.39 -26.28
N ALA A 138 -2.28 -13.05 -26.01
CA ALA A 138 -1.88 -12.43 -24.76
C ALA A 138 -2.35 -10.97 -24.70
N GLY A 139 -2.87 -10.52 -23.55
CA GLY A 139 -3.47 -9.20 -23.42
C GLY A 139 -4.80 -9.05 -24.19
N GLY A 140 -5.15 -7.79 -24.43
CA GLY A 140 -6.44 -7.40 -25.02
C GLY A 140 -7.53 -7.16 -23.96
N LEU A 141 -8.51 -6.32 -24.34
CA LEU A 141 -9.67 -5.91 -23.54
C LEU A 141 -10.83 -5.59 -24.48
N PHE A 142 -12.06 -5.58 -23.99
CA PHE A 142 -13.26 -5.20 -24.75
C PHE A 142 -13.47 -5.99 -26.06
N PRO A 143 -13.33 -7.33 -26.06
CA PRO A 143 -13.34 -8.11 -27.30
C PRO A 143 -14.63 -7.93 -28.09
N ALA A 144 -14.58 -8.01 -29.41
CA ALA A 144 -15.75 -8.13 -30.29
C ALA A 144 -15.37 -8.81 -31.61
N PHE A 145 -16.21 -9.72 -32.10
CA PHE A 145 -16.06 -10.36 -33.41
C PHE A 145 -16.32 -9.37 -34.56
N THR A 146 -15.67 -9.58 -35.71
CA THR A 146 -16.12 -9.05 -36.99
C THR A 146 -17.48 -9.66 -37.39
N PRO A 147 -18.29 -8.99 -38.24
CA PRO A 147 -19.59 -9.52 -38.66
C PRO A 147 -19.54 -10.87 -39.40
N ASP A 148 -18.40 -11.21 -40.01
CA ASP A 148 -18.17 -12.50 -40.68
C ASP A 148 -17.63 -13.60 -39.73
N GLY A 149 -17.40 -13.26 -38.45
CA GLY A 149 -16.92 -14.19 -37.42
C GLY A 149 -15.48 -14.67 -37.58
N ARG A 150 -14.69 -14.12 -38.51
CA ARG A 150 -13.32 -14.60 -38.81
C ARG A 150 -12.23 -13.96 -37.95
N GLU A 151 -12.49 -12.77 -37.42
CA GLU A 151 -11.53 -12.01 -36.63
C GLU A 151 -12.21 -11.42 -35.38
N ILE A 152 -11.39 -11.05 -34.40
CA ILE A 152 -11.79 -10.41 -33.15
C ILE A 152 -10.94 -9.15 -32.97
N VAL A 153 -11.58 -8.01 -32.70
CA VAL A 153 -10.88 -6.84 -32.17
C VAL A 153 -10.80 -6.97 -30.65
N THR A 154 -9.59 -6.87 -30.10
CA THR A 154 -9.34 -6.88 -28.65
C THR A 154 -8.18 -5.92 -28.32
N GLY A 155 -8.43 -5.00 -27.38
CA GLY A 155 -7.60 -3.80 -27.23
C GLY A 155 -7.50 -3.03 -28.56
N SER A 156 -6.30 -2.57 -28.89
CA SER A 156 -5.98 -1.93 -30.18
C SER A 156 -5.49 -2.92 -31.25
N ARG A 157 -5.96 -4.18 -31.23
CA ARG A 157 -5.49 -5.25 -32.13
C ARG A 157 -6.63 -6.03 -32.77
N LEU A 158 -6.46 -6.39 -34.04
CA LEU A 158 -7.33 -7.28 -34.81
C LEU A 158 -6.66 -8.66 -34.90
N VAL A 159 -7.33 -9.71 -34.44
CA VAL A 159 -6.78 -11.06 -34.22
C VAL A 159 -7.64 -12.09 -34.93
N ASP A 160 -7.05 -12.95 -35.75
CA ASP A 160 -7.74 -14.09 -36.37
C ASP A 160 -8.30 -15.04 -35.29
N VAL A 161 -9.50 -15.61 -35.46
CA VAL A 161 -10.10 -16.51 -34.45
C VAL A 161 -9.27 -17.77 -34.15
N ARG A 162 -8.34 -18.16 -35.02
CA ARG A 162 -7.38 -19.25 -34.78
C ARG A 162 -6.28 -18.85 -33.78
N GLY A 163 -6.09 -17.56 -33.55
CA GLY A 163 -5.17 -16.97 -32.58
C GLY A 163 -3.91 -16.37 -33.19
N GLY A 164 -3.05 -15.83 -32.33
CA GLY A 164 -1.76 -15.23 -32.69
C GLY A 164 -1.60 -13.79 -32.20
N ALA A 165 -0.54 -13.10 -32.65
CA ALA A 165 -0.25 -11.74 -32.19
C ALA A 165 -1.21 -10.67 -32.73
N GLY A 166 -1.87 -10.90 -33.86
CA GLY A 166 -2.79 -9.96 -34.50
C GLY A 166 -2.13 -8.67 -35.04
N VAL A 167 -2.89 -7.91 -35.81
CA VAL A 167 -2.49 -6.65 -36.46
C VAL A 167 -2.87 -5.47 -35.58
N ALA A 168 -1.98 -4.49 -35.41
CA ALA A 168 -2.27 -3.28 -34.63
C ALA A 168 -3.16 -2.28 -35.40
N LEU A 169 -4.21 -1.79 -34.77
CA LEU A 169 -5.10 -0.75 -35.28
C LEU A 169 -4.61 0.62 -34.79
N GLN A 170 -3.98 1.39 -35.67
CA GLN A 170 -3.37 2.67 -35.29
C GLN A 170 -4.43 3.73 -34.95
N GLY A 171 -4.21 4.49 -33.87
CA GLY A 171 -5.17 5.47 -33.36
C GLY A 171 -6.47 4.88 -32.79
N PHE A 172 -6.58 3.55 -32.67
CA PHE A 172 -7.76 2.87 -32.14
C PHE A 172 -7.80 2.89 -30.60
N GLY A 173 -9.00 3.00 -30.04
CA GLY A 173 -9.27 3.08 -28.60
C GLY A 173 -9.91 1.82 -28.03
N SER A 174 -11.02 1.98 -27.31
CA SER A 174 -11.70 0.90 -26.58
C SER A 174 -13.17 0.72 -26.98
N GLY A 175 -13.75 -0.44 -26.67
CA GLY A 175 -15.18 -0.71 -26.93
C GLY A 175 -15.58 -0.76 -28.41
N PRO A 176 -15.02 -1.68 -29.23
CA PRO A 176 -15.41 -1.87 -30.63
C PRO A 176 -16.89 -2.22 -30.83
N SER A 177 -17.50 -1.60 -31.85
CA SER A 177 -18.79 -1.92 -32.45
C SER A 177 -18.70 -1.81 -33.99
N PHE A 178 -19.35 -2.70 -34.74
CA PHE A 178 -19.19 -2.81 -36.20
C PHE A 178 -20.47 -2.47 -36.98
N THR A 179 -20.32 -1.82 -38.13
CA THR A 179 -21.38 -1.82 -39.17
C THR A 179 -21.49 -3.21 -39.80
N ALA A 180 -22.65 -3.57 -40.37
CA ALA A 180 -22.89 -4.93 -40.90
C ALA A 180 -21.98 -5.30 -42.08
N ASP A 181 -21.50 -4.32 -42.86
CA ASP A 181 -20.50 -4.52 -43.92
C ASP A 181 -19.08 -4.82 -43.38
N GLY A 182 -18.90 -4.74 -42.07
CA GLY A 182 -17.64 -4.96 -41.37
C GLY A 182 -16.56 -3.93 -41.68
N ARG A 183 -16.83 -2.85 -42.43
CA ARG A 183 -15.84 -1.84 -42.84
C ARG A 183 -15.52 -0.85 -41.73
N TYR A 184 -16.55 -0.35 -41.06
CA TYR A 184 -16.42 0.69 -40.05
C TYR A 184 -16.48 0.09 -38.65
N ILE A 185 -15.49 0.47 -37.83
CA ILE A 185 -15.46 0.15 -36.41
C ILE A 185 -15.68 1.44 -35.64
N TRP A 186 -16.76 1.52 -34.87
CA TRP A 186 -17.00 2.57 -33.90
C TRP A 186 -16.36 2.19 -32.57
N PHE A 187 -15.77 3.17 -31.88
CA PHE A 187 -15.01 2.96 -30.65
C PHE A 187 -14.94 4.25 -29.81
N GLN A 188 -14.67 4.09 -28.52
CA GLN A 188 -14.44 5.18 -27.59
C GLN A 188 -12.94 5.57 -27.57
N THR A 189 -12.66 6.87 -27.60
CA THR A 189 -11.32 7.45 -27.44
C THR A 189 -11.40 8.67 -26.52
N GLY A 190 -10.75 8.57 -25.35
CA GLY A 190 -11.02 9.47 -24.23
C GLY A 190 -12.51 9.48 -23.88
N THR A 191 -13.13 10.67 -23.94
CA THR A 191 -14.57 10.88 -23.71
C THR A 191 -15.40 10.98 -25.00
N GLN A 192 -14.87 10.63 -26.18
CA GLN A 192 -15.57 10.78 -27.46
C GLN A 192 -15.69 9.46 -28.23
N ALA A 193 -16.75 9.33 -29.02
CA ALA A 193 -16.89 8.31 -30.05
C ALA A 193 -16.13 8.70 -31.33
N ALA A 194 -15.39 7.75 -31.88
CA ALA A 194 -14.68 7.84 -33.15
C ALA A 194 -14.95 6.60 -34.02
N ARG A 195 -14.63 6.72 -35.31
CA ARG A 195 -14.84 5.69 -36.33
C ARG A 195 -13.54 5.39 -37.09
N TYR A 196 -13.15 4.12 -37.11
CA TYR A 196 -12.03 3.58 -37.87
C TYR A 196 -12.55 3.02 -39.21
N ASP A 197 -11.92 3.35 -40.34
CA ASP A 197 -12.20 2.74 -41.64
C ASP A 197 -11.14 1.69 -41.97
N ARG A 198 -11.52 0.41 -41.90
CA ARG A 198 -10.60 -0.72 -42.12
C ARG A 198 -9.96 -0.76 -43.51
N ARG A 199 -10.53 -0.07 -44.51
CA ARG A 199 -9.96 -0.01 -45.87
C ARG A 199 -8.85 1.03 -46.03
N THR A 200 -8.78 2.02 -45.15
CA THR A 200 -7.81 3.13 -45.25
C THR A 200 -6.93 3.31 -44.01
N GLY A 201 -7.27 2.64 -42.89
CA GLY A 201 -6.61 2.83 -41.60
C GLY A 201 -6.91 4.19 -40.94
N SER A 202 -7.82 4.98 -41.51
CA SER A 202 -8.12 6.33 -41.02
C SER A 202 -9.06 6.31 -39.81
N VAL A 203 -8.77 7.19 -38.84
CA VAL A 203 -9.61 7.48 -37.68
C VAL A 203 -10.30 8.83 -37.89
N GLY A 204 -11.61 8.88 -37.70
CA GLY A 204 -12.38 10.12 -37.65
C GLY A 204 -13.18 10.23 -36.35
N TYR A 205 -12.95 11.27 -35.57
CA TYR A 205 -13.78 11.64 -34.41
C TYR A 205 -15.19 12.05 -34.88
N ARG A 206 -16.22 11.74 -34.09
CA ARG A 206 -17.63 11.88 -34.51
C ARG A 206 -18.57 12.50 -33.46
N THR A 207 -18.07 12.72 -32.25
CA THR A 207 -18.75 13.45 -31.19
C THR A 207 -17.81 14.52 -30.63
N ALA A 208 -18.41 15.59 -30.11
CA ALA A 208 -17.75 16.68 -29.42
C ALA A 208 -18.66 17.22 -28.30
N LEU A 209 -19.33 16.29 -27.59
CA LEU A 209 -20.39 16.62 -26.64
C LEU A 209 -19.81 16.98 -25.27
N PRO A 210 -20.37 18.00 -24.58
CA PRO A 210 -20.33 18.07 -23.12
C PRO A 210 -20.88 16.77 -22.53
N GLY A 211 -20.20 16.20 -21.54
CA GLY A 211 -20.54 14.87 -21.00
C GLY A 211 -20.00 13.67 -21.81
N GLY A 212 -19.65 13.87 -23.09
CA GLY A 212 -18.98 12.88 -23.92
C GLY A 212 -19.87 11.78 -24.52
N ALA A 213 -19.25 10.77 -25.12
CA ALA A 213 -19.89 9.59 -25.69
C ALA A 213 -19.09 8.32 -25.32
N LEU A 214 -19.62 7.59 -24.33
CA LEU A 214 -19.08 6.37 -23.75
C LEU A 214 -19.76 5.13 -24.37
N ARG A 215 -19.03 4.02 -24.47
CA ARG A 215 -19.56 2.72 -24.97
C ARG A 215 -20.37 2.85 -26.29
N PRO A 216 -19.82 3.44 -27.37
CA PRO A 216 -20.55 3.62 -28.62
C PRO A 216 -20.93 2.28 -29.27
N MET A 217 -22.19 2.17 -29.70
CA MET A 217 -22.76 1.02 -30.41
C MET A 217 -23.47 1.52 -31.67
N VAL A 218 -23.00 1.12 -32.85
CA VAL A 218 -23.66 1.47 -34.12
C VAL A 218 -24.72 0.41 -34.49
N SER A 219 -25.78 0.82 -35.19
CA SER A 219 -26.73 -0.10 -35.85
C SER A 219 -26.08 -0.80 -37.05
N LYS A 220 -26.63 -1.95 -37.45
CA LYS A 220 -26.19 -2.73 -38.63
C LYS A 220 -26.17 -1.90 -39.90
N ASP A 221 -27.19 -1.07 -40.10
CA ASP A 221 -27.34 -0.20 -41.27
C ASP A 221 -26.41 1.05 -41.26
N GLY A 222 -25.71 1.29 -40.15
CA GLY A 222 -24.78 2.40 -39.99
C GLY A 222 -25.44 3.77 -39.84
N ARG A 223 -26.76 3.84 -39.61
CA ARG A 223 -27.50 5.11 -39.44
C ARG A 223 -27.69 5.56 -38.00
N THR A 224 -27.76 4.65 -37.04
CA THR A 224 -27.94 4.99 -35.62
C THR A 224 -26.66 4.74 -34.84
N LEU A 225 -26.30 5.65 -33.95
CA LEU A 225 -25.26 5.46 -32.94
C LEU A 225 -25.88 5.60 -31.55
N LEU A 226 -25.95 4.50 -30.81
CA LEU A 226 -26.18 4.56 -29.37
C LEU A 226 -24.87 4.88 -28.65
N TYR A 227 -24.95 5.65 -27.57
CA TYR A 227 -23.86 5.84 -26.61
C TYR A 227 -24.44 6.27 -25.27
N PHE A 228 -23.65 6.07 -24.20
CA PHE A 228 -23.93 6.68 -22.92
C PHE A 228 -23.24 8.04 -22.80
N THR A 229 -23.90 9.01 -22.19
CA THR A 229 -23.32 10.32 -21.86
C THR A 229 -23.61 10.66 -20.39
N ARG A 230 -22.91 11.67 -19.85
CA ARG A 230 -23.17 12.16 -18.49
C ARG A 230 -24.46 12.97 -18.46
N PHE A 231 -25.32 12.64 -17.52
CA PHE A 231 -26.50 13.43 -17.16
C PHE A 231 -26.43 13.66 -15.65
N GLU A 232 -26.08 14.90 -15.27
CA GLU A 232 -25.77 15.26 -13.89
C GLU A 232 -24.71 14.31 -13.29
N ALA A 233 -24.96 13.71 -12.12
CA ALA A 233 -24.07 12.77 -11.45
C ALA A 233 -24.18 11.30 -11.93
N ARG A 234 -25.02 11.01 -12.94
CA ARG A 234 -25.29 9.64 -13.44
C ARG A 234 -25.10 9.59 -14.97
N ALA A 235 -25.24 8.40 -15.55
CA ALA A 235 -25.24 8.21 -17.00
C ALA A 235 -26.65 8.21 -17.60
N ALA A 236 -26.74 8.54 -18.87
CA ALA A 236 -27.95 8.45 -19.69
C ALA A 236 -27.62 7.87 -21.08
N LEU A 237 -28.56 7.13 -21.67
CA LEU A 237 -28.45 6.53 -23.00
C LEU A 237 -29.04 7.48 -24.05
N VAL A 238 -28.29 7.76 -25.11
CA VAL A 238 -28.70 8.59 -26.24
C VAL A 238 -28.58 7.79 -27.54
N ALA A 239 -29.57 7.95 -28.42
CA ALA A 239 -29.52 7.50 -29.81
C ALA A 239 -29.31 8.70 -30.74
N ARG A 240 -28.21 8.71 -31.49
CA ARG A 240 -27.92 9.72 -32.52
C ARG A 240 -28.21 9.18 -33.90
N ASP A 241 -28.93 9.95 -34.71
CA ASP A 241 -28.99 9.77 -36.15
C ASP A 241 -27.69 10.29 -36.79
N LEU A 242 -27.02 9.45 -37.57
CA LEU A 242 -25.71 9.71 -38.16
C LEU A 242 -25.75 10.45 -39.50
N ALA A 243 -26.93 10.70 -40.07
CA ALA A 243 -27.10 11.48 -41.29
C ALA A 243 -27.39 12.96 -41.00
N THR A 244 -28.14 13.23 -39.94
CA THR A 244 -28.58 14.56 -39.48
C THR A 244 -27.79 15.07 -38.28
N GLY A 245 -27.22 14.18 -37.46
CA GLY A 245 -26.59 14.50 -36.19
C GLY A 245 -27.56 14.71 -35.02
N GLY A 246 -28.87 14.48 -35.22
CA GLY A 246 -29.89 14.66 -34.20
C GLY A 246 -29.83 13.61 -33.08
N ASP A 247 -29.90 14.07 -31.83
CA ASP A 247 -29.86 13.23 -30.63
C ASP A 247 -31.27 13.01 -30.04
N ARG A 248 -31.58 11.77 -29.66
CA ARG A 248 -32.77 11.40 -28.90
C ARG A 248 -32.37 10.66 -27.63
N TRP A 249 -32.70 11.24 -26.49
CA TRP A 249 -32.49 10.62 -25.18
C TRP A 249 -33.46 9.44 -25.00
N ILE A 250 -32.95 8.30 -24.54
CA ILE A 250 -33.68 7.03 -24.45
C ILE A 250 -33.95 6.64 -23.00
N LEU A 251 -32.94 6.74 -22.13
CA LEU A 251 -33.00 6.31 -20.73
C LEU A 251 -32.10 7.21 -19.89
N MET A 252 -32.62 7.71 -18.76
CA MET A 252 -31.97 8.73 -17.93
C MET A 252 -31.60 8.16 -16.55
N GLY A 253 -30.51 8.65 -15.96
CA GLY A 253 -30.20 8.46 -14.54
C GLY A 253 -29.85 7.02 -14.13
N THR A 254 -29.13 6.26 -14.96
CA THR A 254 -28.92 4.81 -14.75
C THR A 254 -27.98 4.49 -13.58
N GLN A 255 -26.68 4.76 -13.73
CA GLN A 255 -25.65 4.60 -12.71
C GLN A 255 -24.47 5.55 -12.99
N PRO A 256 -23.52 5.76 -12.05
CA PRO A 256 -22.31 6.53 -12.30
C PRO A 256 -21.39 5.84 -13.30
N GLU A 257 -20.53 6.63 -13.94
CA GLU A 257 -19.38 6.10 -14.66
C GLU A 257 -18.19 5.83 -13.72
N ALA A 258 -17.34 4.87 -14.08
CA ALA A 258 -16.06 4.65 -13.42
C ALA A 258 -15.05 5.71 -13.84
N GLY A 259 -15.03 6.81 -13.08
CA GLY A 259 -13.85 7.62 -12.76
C GLY A 259 -13.02 8.24 -13.90
N SER A 260 -13.60 8.51 -15.07
CA SER A 260 -12.84 9.15 -16.15
C SER A 260 -12.75 10.67 -15.90
N PRO A 261 -11.55 11.27 -15.78
CA PRO A 261 -11.41 12.69 -15.48
C PRO A 261 -12.18 13.54 -16.51
N PRO A 262 -12.94 14.57 -16.09
CA PRO A 262 -13.44 15.55 -17.04
C PRO A 262 -12.23 16.28 -17.64
N PRO A 263 -12.25 16.66 -18.93
CA PRO A 263 -11.37 17.72 -19.37
C PRO A 263 -11.63 18.97 -18.50
N PRO A 264 -10.59 19.69 -18.05
CA PRO A 264 -10.78 20.82 -17.16
C PRO A 264 -11.65 21.89 -17.85
N PRO A 265 -12.69 22.43 -17.19
CA PRO A 265 -13.44 23.54 -17.75
C PRO A 265 -12.50 24.75 -17.88
N PHE A 266 -12.48 25.35 -19.08
CA PHE A 266 -11.67 26.52 -19.43
C PHE A 266 -10.14 26.35 -19.40
N VAL A 267 -9.61 25.45 -20.25
CA VAL A 267 -8.30 25.67 -20.89
C VAL A 267 -8.49 25.69 -22.41
N PRO A 268 -8.50 26.87 -23.07
CA PRO A 268 -8.52 26.97 -24.54
C PRO A 268 -7.13 26.68 -25.11
N GLY A 269 -6.66 25.44 -24.96
CA GLY A 269 -5.45 24.94 -25.59
C GLY A 269 -5.70 24.44 -27.02
N PRO A 270 -4.66 24.32 -27.86
CA PRO A 270 -4.77 23.61 -29.13
C PRO A 270 -5.17 22.14 -28.90
N PRO A 271 -5.81 21.46 -29.87
CA PRO A 271 -6.06 20.04 -29.78
C PRO A 271 -4.76 19.27 -29.56
N PRO A 272 -4.77 18.17 -28.77
CA PRO A 272 -3.57 17.39 -28.50
C PRO A 272 -2.93 16.92 -29.81
N GLY A 273 -1.66 17.28 -30.02
CA GLY A 273 -0.94 16.96 -31.25
C GLY A 273 -0.79 15.44 -31.47
N PRO A 274 -0.58 15.00 -32.71
CA PRO A 274 -0.40 13.58 -33.05
C PRO A 274 0.88 13.03 -32.40
N GLY A 275 0.73 12.43 -31.21
CA GLY A 275 1.83 12.04 -30.33
C GLY A 275 1.50 12.15 -28.84
N ALA A 276 0.44 12.88 -28.46
CA ALA A 276 -0.08 12.82 -27.11
C ALA A 276 -0.58 11.40 -26.79
N GLN A 277 -0.01 10.78 -25.74
CA GLN A 277 -0.51 9.52 -25.19
C GLN A 277 -1.99 9.70 -24.78
N PRO A 278 -2.90 8.79 -25.18
CA PRO A 278 -4.27 8.83 -24.67
C PRO A 278 -4.27 8.79 -23.14
N GLN A 279 -4.96 9.73 -22.51
CA GLN A 279 -5.20 9.65 -21.06
C GLN A 279 -5.94 8.34 -20.79
N ILE A 280 -5.30 7.46 -20.02
CA ILE A 280 -5.78 6.09 -19.78
C ILE A 280 -7.12 6.17 -19.04
N PRO A 281 -8.25 5.76 -19.65
CA PRO A 281 -9.51 5.66 -18.92
C PRO A 281 -9.42 4.52 -17.89
N PRO A 282 -10.12 4.58 -16.76
CA PRO A 282 -10.01 3.55 -15.73
C PRO A 282 -10.43 2.16 -16.21
N ALA A 283 -9.80 1.18 -15.57
CA ALA A 283 -10.14 -0.23 -15.52
C ALA A 283 -10.18 -1.02 -16.83
N GLY A 284 -9.73 -2.28 -16.73
CA GLY A 284 -10.01 -3.33 -17.71
C GLY A 284 -11.51 -3.55 -17.89
N VAL A 285 -12.33 -3.29 -16.86
CA VAL A 285 -13.80 -3.30 -16.97
C VAL A 285 -14.38 -2.11 -17.75
N GLY A 286 -13.68 -0.97 -17.83
CA GLY A 286 -14.12 0.23 -18.56
C GLY A 286 -15.22 1.07 -17.86
N PRO A 287 -15.54 2.27 -18.40
CA PRO A 287 -16.23 3.34 -17.67
C PRO A 287 -17.71 3.10 -17.35
N LEU A 288 -18.36 2.16 -18.04
CA LEU A 288 -19.71 1.65 -17.75
C LEU A 288 -19.74 0.16 -18.15
N PRO A 289 -20.66 -0.67 -17.63
CA PRO A 289 -20.87 -2.02 -18.14
C PRO A 289 -21.12 -2.02 -19.66
N ARG A 290 -20.74 -3.09 -20.35
CA ARG A 290 -21.07 -3.25 -21.79
C ARG A 290 -22.55 -3.64 -21.93
N SER A 291 -23.24 -2.94 -22.81
CA SER A 291 -24.59 -3.28 -23.30
C SER A 291 -24.51 -3.96 -24.67
N ALA A 292 -25.62 -4.57 -25.11
CA ALA A 292 -25.70 -5.25 -26.40
C ALA A 292 -27.05 -5.03 -27.10
N TRP A 293 -27.04 -5.02 -28.44
CA TRP A 293 -28.24 -4.92 -29.27
C TRP A 293 -29.10 -6.18 -29.17
N LEU A 294 -30.43 -6.01 -29.25
CA LEU A 294 -31.32 -7.10 -29.65
C LEU A 294 -31.09 -7.42 -31.15
N PRO A 295 -31.29 -8.66 -31.61
CA PRO A 295 -31.03 -9.02 -33.01
C PRO A 295 -31.86 -8.25 -34.05
N ASP A 296 -33.02 -7.71 -33.66
CA ASP A 296 -33.90 -6.88 -34.48
C ASP A 296 -33.59 -5.37 -34.41
N GLU A 297 -32.64 -4.96 -33.57
CA GLU A 297 -32.28 -3.57 -33.25
C GLU A 297 -33.44 -2.72 -32.69
N SER A 298 -34.53 -3.36 -32.21
CA SER A 298 -35.66 -2.69 -31.53
C SER A 298 -35.27 -2.07 -30.18
N GLY A 299 -34.19 -2.56 -29.58
CA GLY A 299 -33.79 -2.28 -28.21
C GLY A 299 -32.39 -2.79 -27.90
N ILE A 300 -31.98 -2.57 -26.65
CA ILE A 300 -30.74 -3.13 -26.09
C ILE A 300 -31.02 -3.94 -24.83
N VAL A 301 -30.07 -4.81 -24.47
CA VAL A 301 -29.93 -5.34 -23.11
C VAL A 301 -28.76 -4.63 -22.44
N THR A 302 -28.95 -4.22 -21.18
CA THR A 302 -27.95 -3.49 -20.37
C THR A 302 -28.07 -3.87 -18.90
N SER A 303 -27.11 -3.45 -18.06
CA SER A 303 -27.18 -3.57 -16.61
C SER A 303 -27.06 -2.20 -15.92
N TYR A 304 -27.79 -2.02 -14.83
CA TYR A 304 -27.61 -0.93 -13.85
C TYR A 304 -28.47 -1.20 -12.60
N GLY A 305 -28.10 -0.59 -11.47
CA GLY A 305 -28.83 -0.76 -10.20
C GLY A 305 -28.85 -2.21 -9.72
N GLY A 306 -27.83 -3.00 -10.06
CA GLY A 306 -27.72 -4.42 -9.73
C GLY A 306 -28.52 -5.36 -10.64
N LYS A 307 -29.38 -4.85 -11.53
CA LYS A 307 -30.31 -5.67 -12.33
C LYS A 307 -29.98 -5.62 -13.83
N LEU A 308 -30.48 -6.62 -14.57
CA LEU A 308 -30.46 -6.69 -16.03
C LEU A 308 -31.76 -6.07 -16.59
N TRP A 309 -31.64 -5.33 -17.70
CA TRP A 309 -32.74 -4.56 -18.29
C TRP A 309 -32.78 -4.72 -19.81
N ARG A 310 -33.97 -4.98 -20.36
CA ARG A 310 -34.29 -4.77 -21.78
C ARG A 310 -34.82 -3.35 -21.94
N VAL A 311 -34.14 -2.52 -22.72
CA VAL A 311 -34.56 -1.14 -23.02
C VAL A 311 -35.09 -1.09 -24.43
N ASP A 312 -36.36 -0.73 -24.60
CA ASP A 312 -36.98 -0.49 -25.90
C ASP A 312 -36.56 0.88 -26.46
N LEU A 313 -36.05 0.94 -27.70
CA LEU A 313 -35.60 2.21 -28.28
C LEU A 313 -36.75 3.13 -28.68
N ALA A 314 -37.93 2.62 -29.03
CA ALA A 314 -39.03 3.46 -29.50
C ALA A 314 -39.61 4.31 -28.36
N SER A 315 -39.91 3.67 -27.23
CA SER A 315 -40.55 4.25 -26.04
C SER A 315 -39.56 4.73 -24.98
N GLY A 316 -38.34 4.21 -24.94
CA GLY A 316 -37.41 4.38 -23.80
C GLY A 316 -37.74 3.50 -22.59
N SER A 317 -38.76 2.64 -22.66
CA SER A 317 -39.19 1.78 -21.55
C SER A 317 -38.12 0.73 -21.20
N ALA A 318 -37.74 0.66 -19.93
CA ALA A 318 -36.82 -0.33 -19.39
C ALA A 318 -37.60 -1.42 -18.63
N THR A 319 -37.61 -2.65 -19.17
CA THR A 319 -38.24 -3.83 -18.57
C THR A 319 -37.17 -4.70 -17.92
N PRO A 320 -37.31 -5.12 -16.65
CA PRO A 320 -36.31 -5.95 -15.99
C PRO A 320 -36.28 -7.37 -16.58
N ILE A 321 -35.07 -7.93 -16.69
CA ILE A 321 -34.83 -9.34 -16.98
C ILE A 321 -34.46 -9.99 -15.62
N PRO A 322 -35.41 -10.60 -14.89
CA PRO A 322 -35.13 -11.13 -13.56
C PRO A 322 -34.20 -12.33 -13.65
N PHE A 323 -33.11 -12.34 -12.88
CA PHE A 323 -32.19 -13.48 -12.81
C PHE A 323 -31.99 -13.94 -11.37
N SER A 324 -31.59 -15.19 -11.20
CA SER A 324 -31.10 -15.72 -9.93
C SER A 324 -29.89 -16.61 -10.20
N ALA A 325 -28.72 -16.24 -9.70
CA ALA A 325 -27.47 -16.96 -9.88
C ALA A 325 -27.02 -17.62 -8.57
N ASP A 326 -26.66 -18.91 -8.63
CA ASP A 326 -25.95 -19.58 -7.53
C ASP A 326 -24.44 -19.33 -7.71
N VAL A 327 -23.87 -18.53 -6.82
CA VAL A 327 -22.45 -18.18 -6.81
C VAL A 327 -21.67 -19.22 -6.02
N VAL A 328 -20.60 -19.76 -6.61
CA VAL A 328 -19.66 -20.69 -5.95
C VAL A 328 -18.22 -20.26 -6.26
N GLN A 329 -17.84 -19.11 -5.72
CA GLN A 329 -16.53 -18.51 -5.93
C GLN A 329 -15.45 -19.21 -5.11
N SER A 330 -14.33 -19.55 -5.76
CA SER A 330 -13.19 -20.22 -5.14
C SER A 330 -12.25 -19.18 -4.52
N ILE A 331 -11.89 -19.35 -3.24
CA ILE A 331 -11.19 -18.32 -2.45
C ILE A 331 -9.91 -18.87 -1.81
N GLY A 332 -8.85 -18.08 -1.91
CA GLY A 332 -7.56 -18.32 -1.29
C GLY A 332 -7.62 -18.40 0.25
N PRO A 333 -6.63 -19.05 0.88
CA PRO A 333 -6.47 -18.99 2.32
C PRO A 333 -6.21 -17.54 2.75
N LEU A 334 -6.94 -17.06 3.76
CA LEU A 334 -6.85 -15.66 4.19
C LEU A 334 -5.45 -15.36 4.75
N VAL A 335 -4.73 -14.43 4.12
CA VAL A 335 -3.34 -14.09 4.48
C VAL A 335 -3.32 -13.05 5.60
N ARG A 336 -3.83 -13.48 6.78
CA ARG A 336 -3.86 -12.70 8.03
C ARG A 336 -2.96 -13.37 9.07
N GLY A 337 -1.92 -12.65 9.49
CA GLY A 337 -1.08 -12.99 10.64
C GLY A 337 -1.74 -12.58 11.97
N THR A 338 -1.12 -12.99 13.08
CA THR A 338 -1.48 -12.54 14.43
C THR A 338 -0.23 -11.98 15.10
N HIS A 339 -0.33 -10.83 15.76
CA HIS A 339 0.83 -10.11 16.31
C HIS A 339 0.62 -9.80 17.78
N GLU A 340 1.59 -10.14 18.63
CA GLU A 340 1.54 -9.84 20.07
C GLU A 340 2.37 -8.60 20.41
N VAL A 341 1.74 -7.67 21.14
CA VAL A 341 2.38 -6.49 21.73
C VAL A 341 3.05 -6.93 23.03
N GLY A 342 4.34 -7.24 22.95
CA GLY A 342 5.15 -7.65 24.09
C GLY A 342 5.50 -6.51 25.05
N ASP A 343 5.98 -6.90 26.24
CA ASP A 343 6.52 -5.99 27.27
C ASP A 343 7.98 -5.51 26.97
N SER A 344 8.53 -5.86 25.81
CA SER A 344 9.87 -5.45 25.37
C SER A 344 9.91 -5.14 23.87
N VAL A 345 10.90 -4.33 23.47
CA VAL A 345 11.13 -3.89 22.10
C VAL A 345 12.53 -4.34 21.67
N THR A 346 12.61 -5.18 20.64
CA THR A 346 13.87 -5.52 19.97
C THR A 346 13.99 -4.70 18.70
N ALA A 347 15.04 -3.89 18.59
CA ALA A 347 15.27 -2.95 17.50
C ALA A 347 15.13 -3.64 16.13
N ARG A 348 14.25 -3.11 15.28
CA ARG A 348 13.96 -3.63 13.92
C ARG A 348 14.92 -3.13 12.85
N GLU A 349 15.74 -2.14 13.18
CA GLU A 349 16.58 -1.40 12.24
C GLU A 349 17.90 -1.02 12.90
N ILE A 350 18.99 -1.17 12.14
CA ILE A 350 20.26 -0.48 12.36
C ILE A 350 20.54 0.42 11.15
N ARG A 351 21.04 1.63 11.36
CA ARG A 351 21.31 2.64 10.31
C ARG A 351 22.72 3.18 10.42
N ASP A 352 23.19 3.84 9.35
CA ASP A 352 24.48 4.53 9.30
C ASP A 352 25.67 3.67 9.77
N PRO A 353 25.95 2.50 9.16
CA PRO A 353 27.09 1.67 9.56
C PRO A 353 28.43 2.35 9.23
N ALA A 354 29.31 2.45 10.21
CA ALA A 354 30.69 2.88 10.03
C ALA A 354 31.64 1.84 10.64
N ILE A 355 32.59 1.33 9.84
CA ILE A 355 33.58 0.35 10.29
C ILE A 355 34.86 1.04 10.75
N SER A 356 35.47 0.50 11.81
CA SER A 356 36.73 1.01 12.35
C SER A 356 37.90 0.82 11.36
N PRO A 357 38.96 1.65 11.42
CA PRO A 357 40.09 1.57 10.49
C PRO A 357 40.80 0.21 10.44
N ASP A 358 40.76 -0.58 11.52
CA ASP A 358 41.31 -1.94 11.63
C ASP A 358 40.35 -3.04 11.12
N GLY A 359 39.12 -2.69 10.72
CA GLY A 359 38.11 -3.62 10.25
C GLY A 359 37.58 -4.60 11.31
N ARG A 360 37.76 -4.31 12.61
CA ARG A 360 37.37 -5.19 13.74
C ARG A 360 36.12 -4.75 14.50
N ARG A 361 35.70 -3.49 14.37
CA ARG A 361 34.52 -2.92 15.05
C ARG A 361 33.62 -2.19 14.06
N VAL A 362 32.36 -2.06 14.43
CA VAL A 362 31.36 -1.24 13.75
C VAL A 362 30.71 -0.28 14.76
N ALA A 363 30.44 0.94 14.30
CA ALA A 363 29.57 1.90 14.98
C ALA A 363 28.33 2.11 14.10
N PHE A 364 27.17 2.28 14.70
CA PHE A 364 25.89 2.42 13.98
C PHE A 364 24.83 3.08 14.85
N THR A 365 23.74 3.51 14.24
CA THR A 365 22.58 4.08 14.91
C THR A 365 21.47 3.05 15.09
N ALA A 366 20.92 2.91 16.30
CA ALA A 366 19.74 2.09 16.59
C ALA A 366 18.92 2.70 17.73
N LEU A 367 17.59 2.66 17.64
CA LEU A 367 16.67 3.33 18.59
C LEU A 367 16.95 4.84 18.76
N GLY A 368 17.46 5.49 17.70
CA GLY A 368 17.88 6.90 17.74
C GLY A 368 19.16 7.18 18.53
N LYS A 369 19.96 6.16 18.85
CA LYS A 369 21.19 6.22 19.67
C LYS A 369 22.38 5.59 18.96
N VAL A 370 23.61 6.03 19.28
CA VAL A 370 24.84 5.44 18.75
C VAL A 370 25.29 4.23 19.58
N TRP A 371 25.60 3.14 18.88
CA TRP A 371 26.09 1.87 19.43
C TRP A 371 27.43 1.49 18.78
N VAL A 372 28.22 0.68 19.48
CA VAL A 372 29.46 0.07 18.99
C VAL A 372 29.42 -1.44 19.25
N MET A 373 29.98 -2.23 18.34
CA MET A 373 30.03 -3.69 18.40
C MET A 373 31.29 -4.21 17.71
N ASP A 374 31.88 -5.29 18.21
CA ASP A 374 32.96 -6.02 17.51
C ASP A 374 32.38 -6.91 16.39
N VAL A 375 33.05 -7.01 15.25
CA VAL A 375 32.61 -7.84 14.11
C VAL A 375 33.47 -9.10 13.98
N PRO A 376 32.90 -10.26 13.61
CA PRO A 376 31.54 -10.47 13.07
C PRO A 376 30.46 -10.87 14.10
N GLY A 377 30.69 -10.77 15.41
CA GLY A 377 29.75 -11.32 16.40
C GLY A 377 29.89 -10.86 17.87
N GLY A 378 30.37 -9.64 18.12
CA GLY A 378 30.41 -9.06 19.45
C GLY A 378 29.02 -8.65 19.97
N THR A 379 28.93 -8.27 21.25
CA THR A 379 27.69 -7.75 21.84
C THR A 379 27.57 -6.23 21.60
N PRO A 380 26.43 -5.71 21.10
CA PRO A 380 26.21 -4.28 20.97
C PRO A 380 26.23 -3.56 22.32
N ARG A 381 27.00 -2.48 22.42
CA ARG A 381 27.01 -1.58 23.58
C ARG A 381 26.70 -0.15 23.15
N ARG A 382 25.80 0.52 23.87
CA ARG A 382 25.46 1.92 23.63
C ARG A 382 26.67 2.79 23.99
N LEU A 383 27.04 3.72 23.10
CA LEU A 383 28.21 4.58 23.29
C LEU A 383 27.91 5.81 24.17
N THR A 384 26.64 6.21 24.20
CA THR A 384 26.13 7.43 24.84
C THR A 384 25.22 7.11 26.03
N SER A 385 24.97 8.09 26.89
CA SER A 385 23.97 8.00 27.98
C SER A 385 22.81 9.01 27.84
N THR A 386 23.03 10.14 27.16
CA THR A 386 22.11 11.29 27.00
C THR A 386 20.68 10.88 26.63
N SER A 387 19.68 11.49 27.28
CA SER A 387 18.25 11.34 26.98
C SER A 387 17.71 12.56 26.22
N GLY A 388 16.50 12.48 25.65
CA GLY A 388 15.81 13.60 25.01
C GLY A 388 16.35 14.05 23.63
N VAL A 389 17.57 13.66 23.28
CA VAL A 389 18.21 13.89 21.97
C VAL A 389 18.13 12.65 21.08
N VAL A 390 18.13 12.79 19.75
CA VAL A 390 18.57 11.71 18.85
C VAL A 390 20.04 11.85 18.47
N GLU A 391 20.65 10.74 18.05
CA GLU A 391 22.04 10.64 17.61
C GLU A 391 22.07 9.88 16.26
N THR A 392 22.91 10.31 15.31
CA THR A 392 22.94 9.78 13.91
C THR A 392 24.29 10.03 13.22
N ALA A 393 24.52 9.40 12.07
CA ALA A 393 25.74 9.50 11.27
C ALA A 393 27.06 9.33 12.08
N PRO A 394 27.24 8.23 12.82
CA PRO A 394 28.50 7.92 13.47
C PRO A 394 29.61 7.68 12.43
N THR A 395 30.82 8.16 12.71
CA THR A 395 32.02 7.87 11.90
C THR A 395 33.25 7.70 12.80
N TRP A 396 34.15 6.79 12.44
CA TRP A 396 35.35 6.50 13.23
C TRP A 396 36.46 7.50 12.95
N SER A 397 37.12 7.92 14.02
CA SER A 397 38.43 8.59 13.91
C SER A 397 39.48 7.67 13.26
N PRO A 398 40.47 8.23 12.54
CA PRO A 398 41.52 7.50 11.80
C PRO A 398 42.34 6.49 12.62
N ASP A 399 42.47 6.71 13.93
CA ASP A 399 43.19 5.87 14.89
C ASP A 399 42.30 4.77 15.50
N GLY A 400 41.01 4.75 15.17
CA GLY A 400 40.01 3.86 15.76
C GLY A 400 39.73 4.10 17.24
N GLN A 401 40.22 5.18 17.84
CA GLN A 401 40.10 5.42 19.29
C GLN A 401 38.79 6.11 19.68
N SER A 402 38.20 6.89 18.78
CA SER A 402 36.96 7.66 19.00
C SER A 402 35.94 7.52 17.86
N VAL A 403 34.69 7.86 18.14
CA VAL A 403 33.59 7.97 17.16
C VAL A 403 33.00 9.39 17.23
N ALA A 404 32.94 10.07 16.09
CA ALA A 404 32.22 11.33 15.93
C ALA A 404 30.78 11.04 15.49
N TYR A 405 29.79 11.81 15.94
CA TYR A 405 28.39 11.64 15.59
C TYR A 405 27.63 12.97 15.65
N ALA A 406 26.52 13.08 14.90
CA ALA A 406 25.62 14.22 14.96
C ALA A 406 24.49 13.99 15.98
N THR A 407 23.96 15.08 16.53
CA THR A 407 22.79 15.10 17.43
C THR A 407 21.65 15.94 16.84
N TRP A 408 20.42 15.74 17.30
CA TRP A 408 19.28 16.62 16.99
C TRP A 408 18.22 16.65 18.11
N VAL A 409 17.65 17.84 18.30
CA VAL A 409 16.48 18.15 19.12
C VAL A 409 15.61 19.15 18.34
N ASP A 410 14.33 18.83 18.13
CA ASP A 410 13.43 19.71 17.37
C ASP A 410 13.22 21.07 18.05
N GLY A 411 13.33 22.14 17.26
CA GLY A 411 13.25 23.54 17.73
C GLY A 411 14.59 24.10 18.24
N GLU A 412 15.41 23.29 18.90
CA GLU A 412 16.72 23.72 19.40
C GLU A 412 17.81 23.61 18.32
N GLY A 413 17.84 22.50 17.58
CA GLY A 413 18.86 22.17 16.58
C GLY A 413 19.73 20.99 17.00
N GLY A 414 20.98 20.97 16.57
CA GLY A 414 21.93 19.89 16.85
C GLY A 414 23.38 20.36 16.75
N ASP A 415 24.29 19.50 17.20
CA ASP A 415 25.75 19.70 17.20
C ASP A 415 26.48 18.37 16.89
N ILE A 416 27.76 18.44 16.51
CA ILE A 416 28.63 17.28 16.31
C ILE A 416 29.43 17.00 17.59
N PHE A 417 29.34 15.77 18.10
CA PHE A 417 30.05 15.31 19.28
C PHE A 417 31.09 14.24 18.93
N LEU A 418 32.12 14.13 19.78
CA LEU A 418 33.15 13.10 19.74
C LEU A 418 33.15 12.32 21.06
N ALA A 419 32.98 10.99 21.00
CA ALA A 419 33.09 10.11 22.16
C ALA A 419 34.26 9.13 21.98
N ALA A 420 34.99 8.84 23.06
CA ALA A 420 35.97 7.76 23.08
C ALA A 420 35.27 6.42 22.83
N SER A 421 35.87 5.54 22.03
CA SER A 421 35.24 4.29 21.55
C SER A 421 35.01 3.22 22.62
N GLY A 422 35.56 3.41 23.83
CA GLY A 422 35.22 2.65 25.04
C GLY A 422 34.00 3.17 25.80
N GLY A 423 33.46 4.33 25.44
CA GLY A 423 32.50 5.11 26.23
C GLY A 423 33.16 6.24 27.02
N GLY A 424 32.35 7.10 27.64
CA GLY A 424 32.80 8.26 28.41
C GLY A 424 31.95 9.51 28.15
N ALA A 425 32.33 10.64 28.74
CA ALA A 425 31.69 11.93 28.47
C ALA A 425 32.07 12.43 27.06
N PRO A 426 31.10 12.77 26.18
CA PRO A 426 31.40 13.22 24.82
C PRO A 426 31.81 14.69 24.78
N ARG A 427 32.78 15.04 23.93
CA ARG A 427 33.20 16.42 23.65
C ARG A 427 32.41 16.99 22.49
N ASN A 428 31.73 18.13 22.67
CA ASN A 428 31.14 18.88 21.56
C ASN A 428 32.27 19.49 20.70
N LEU A 429 32.22 19.30 19.37
CA LEU A 429 33.16 19.85 18.40
C LEU A 429 32.64 21.14 17.76
N THR A 430 31.34 21.39 17.82
CA THR A 430 30.66 22.56 17.25
C THR A 430 30.10 23.46 18.35
N ARG A 431 29.61 24.65 17.98
CA ARG A 431 29.05 25.66 18.90
C ARG A 431 27.89 26.42 18.25
N ALA A 432 27.22 25.81 17.28
CA ALA A 432 26.37 26.50 16.32
C ALA A 432 25.18 25.59 15.93
N PRO A 433 24.07 25.65 16.69
CA PRO A 433 22.93 24.74 16.54
C PRO A 433 22.37 24.71 15.11
N ALA A 434 22.54 23.56 14.46
CA ALA A 434 22.17 23.32 13.08
C ALA A 434 21.75 21.86 12.88
N MET A 435 21.19 21.51 11.72
CA MET A 435 21.08 20.11 11.32
C MET A 435 22.46 19.67 10.82
N TYR A 436 23.06 18.65 11.44
CA TYR A 436 24.31 18.03 10.98
C TYR A 436 24.05 16.58 10.55
N ALA A 437 24.63 16.15 9.44
CA ALA A 437 24.44 14.81 8.88
C ALA A 437 25.64 14.37 8.02
N ARG A 438 25.69 13.09 7.63
CA ARG A 438 26.65 12.52 6.68
C ARG A 438 28.12 12.85 7.01
N LEU A 439 28.54 12.57 8.25
CA LEU A 439 29.89 12.81 8.74
C LEU A 439 30.89 11.80 8.14
N ASN A 440 32.07 12.26 7.73
CA ASN A 440 33.19 11.38 7.35
C ASN A 440 34.57 12.04 7.58
N TYR A 441 35.56 11.25 8.00
CA TYR A 441 36.94 11.72 8.20
C TYR A 441 37.78 11.58 6.93
N THR A 442 38.73 12.48 6.72
CA THR A 442 39.70 12.34 5.62
C THR A 442 40.65 11.15 5.83
N PRO A 443 41.30 10.66 4.76
CA PRO A 443 42.15 9.47 4.81
C PRO A 443 43.46 9.67 5.59
N ASP A 444 43.95 10.91 5.63
CA ASP A 444 45.07 11.37 6.47
C ASP A 444 44.64 11.72 7.91
N GLY A 445 43.35 11.93 8.13
CA GLY A 445 42.79 12.38 9.40
C GLY A 445 42.80 13.88 9.65
N SER A 446 43.27 14.72 8.72
CA SER A 446 43.41 16.16 8.96
C SER A 446 42.09 16.94 9.03
N ARG A 447 40.97 16.38 8.54
CA ARG A 447 39.66 17.05 8.51
C ARG A 447 38.51 16.10 8.83
N LEU A 448 37.45 16.65 9.40
CA LEU A 448 36.12 16.05 9.50
C LEU A 448 35.18 16.80 8.55
N VAL A 449 34.61 16.08 7.58
CA VAL A 449 33.65 16.57 6.58
C VAL A 449 32.24 16.17 6.99
N PHE A 450 31.26 17.04 6.74
CA PHE A 450 29.85 16.83 7.11
C PHE A 450 28.92 17.68 6.24
N ALA A 451 27.67 17.25 6.12
CA ALA A 451 26.59 18.08 5.60
C ALA A 451 25.94 18.87 6.75
N ARG A 452 25.56 20.12 6.48
CA ARG A 452 24.97 21.06 7.43
C ARG A 452 23.79 21.81 6.80
N ALA A 453 22.64 21.86 7.47
CA ALA A 453 21.52 22.74 7.09
C ALA A 453 21.11 23.65 8.27
N PRO A 454 20.56 24.85 8.02
CA PRO A 454 20.06 25.71 9.10
C PRO A 454 18.97 25.02 9.91
N ARG A 455 19.01 25.11 11.25
CA ARG A 455 18.01 24.44 12.12
C ARG A 455 16.57 24.80 11.75
N ARG A 456 16.32 26.04 11.34
CA ARG A 456 14.99 26.57 10.96
C ARG A 456 14.40 25.81 9.76
N THR A 457 15.23 25.40 8.79
CA THR A 457 14.77 24.69 7.59
C THR A 457 14.34 23.26 7.91
N ARG A 458 15.15 22.47 8.63
CA ARG A 458 14.73 21.13 9.09
C ARG A 458 13.54 21.18 10.04
N THR A 459 13.45 22.23 10.85
CA THR A 459 12.28 22.49 11.70
C THR A 459 11.01 22.59 10.84
N TYR A 460 11.02 23.40 9.77
CA TYR A 460 9.87 23.63 8.89
C TYR A 460 9.40 22.44 8.03
N MET A 461 10.27 21.49 7.67
CA MET A 461 9.87 20.30 6.88
C MET A 461 9.11 19.29 7.75
N VAL A 462 7.84 19.57 8.02
CA VAL A 462 6.98 18.76 8.91
C VAL A 462 6.58 17.43 8.27
N ASP A 463 6.50 17.37 6.94
CA ASP A 463 6.19 16.20 6.13
C ASP A 463 7.31 15.99 5.10
N ASP A 464 8.06 14.88 5.23
CA ASP A 464 9.10 14.48 4.28
C ASP A 464 8.52 13.69 3.07
N SER A 465 7.21 13.44 3.01
CA SER A 465 6.59 12.44 2.12
C SER A 465 5.56 12.98 1.12
N GLY A 466 4.76 13.99 1.48
CA GLY A 466 3.71 14.59 0.65
C GLY A 466 4.05 15.96 0.06
N ILE A 467 5.27 16.47 0.25
CA ILE A 467 5.72 17.77 -0.23
C ILE A 467 6.80 17.61 -1.30
N GLN A 468 6.42 17.83 -2.56
CA GLN A 468 7.31 18.45 -3.54
C GLN A 468 6.85 19.89 -3.72
N LEU A 469 7.53 20.85 -3.08
CA LEU A 469 7.60 22.17 -3.70
C LEU A 469 8.46 21.96 -4.94
N ARG A 470 7.96 22.34 -6.12
CA ARG A 470 8.73 22.22 -7.36
C ARG A 470 9.84 23.27 -7.36
N THR A 471 10.95 22.98 -6.68
CA THR A 471 12.21 23.69 -6.87
C THR A 471 12.55 23.63 -8.37
N PRO A 472 12.82 24.76 -9.03
CA PRO A 472 13.26 24.75 -10.42
C PRO A 472 14.53 23.89 -10.55
N GLN A 473 14.65 23.18 -11.67
CA GLN A 473 15.79 22.28 -11.89
C GLN A 473 17.10 23.07 -11.83
N GLY A 474 17.94 22.76 -10.83
CA GLY A 474 19.17 23.49 -10.51
C GLY A 474 19.09 24.48 -9.33
N ALA A 475 17.93 24.71 -8.72
CA ALA A 475 17.72 25.71 -7.66
C ALA A 475 18.19 25.30 -6.24
N GLY A 476 18.78 24.12 -6.07
CA GLY A 476 19.33 23.65 -4.79
C GLY A 476 18.36 22.85 -3.90
N SER A 477 18.78 22.63 -2.65
CA SER A 477 18.11 21.81 -1.62
C SER A 477 16.99 22.58 -0.91
N GLU A 478 15.84 21.93 -0.63
CA GLU A 478 14.81 22.52 0.25
C GLU A 478 15.39 22.81 1.65
N LEU A 479 16.20 21.91 2.22
CA LEU A 479 16.92 22.15 3.48
C LEU A 479 18.03 23.21 3.38
N ASN A 480 18.51 23.55 2.18
CA ASN A 480 19.77 24.23 1.90
C ASN A 480 20.96 23.54 2.60
N LEU A 481 21.20 22.26 2.26
CA LEU A 481 22.34 21.48 2.75
C LEU A 481 23.67 21.99 2.15
N GLU A 482 24.54 22.51 3.02
CA GLU A 482 25.93 22.85 2.74
C GLU A 482 26.83 21.64 3.07
N LEU A 483 27.72 21.24 2.15
CA LEU A 483 28.86 20.38 2.49
C LEU A 483 29.98 21.26 3.06
N ARG A 484 30.48 20.92 4.25
CA ARG A 484 31.48 21.69 5.00
C ARG A 484 32.55 20.80 5.62
N TRP A 485 33.67 21.39 6.04
CA TRP A 485 34.71 20.71 6.81
C TRP A 485 35.20 21.53 8.01
N MET A 486 35.75 20.85 9.01
CA MET A 486 36.45 21.46 10.15
C MET A 486 37.61 20.58 10.62
N ALA A 487 38.43 21.09 11.54
CA ALA A 487 39.48 20.29 12.18
C ALA A 487 38.88 19.16 13.07
N PRO A 488 39.54 18.00 13.22
CA PRO A 488 39.10 16.89 14.10
C PRO A 488 38.88 17.28 15.57
N THR A 489 39.50 18.37 16.01
CA THR A 489 39.37 18.95 17.34
C THR A 489 38.15 19.86 17.51
N GLY A 490 37.45 20.18 16.42
CA GLY A 490 36.35 21.15 16.36
C GLY A 490 36.80 22.54 15.91
N GLY A 491 35.89 23.51 15.96
CA GLY A 491 36.18 24.93 15.68
C GLY A 491 35.49 25.48 14.43
N ALA A 492 36.22 26.28 13.64
CA ALA A 492 35.68 26.98 12.46
C ALA A 492 35.30 25.99 11.34
N GLN A 493 34.14 26.22 10.72
CA GLN A 493 33.55 25.34 9.71
C GLN A 493 33.68 25.98 8.31
N GLN A 494 34.59 25.47 7.50
CA GLN A 494 34.81 25.97 6.15
C GLN A 494 33.76 25.40 5.18
N PRO A 495 33.18 26.21 4.28
CA PRO A 495 32.29 25.71 3.24
C PRO A 495 33.07 24.95 2.16
N ILE A 496 32.42 23.97 1.52
CA ILE A 496 32.87 23.37 0.27
C ILE A 496 31.89 23.76 -0.83
N THR A 497 30.64 23.29 -0.76
CA THR A 497 29.63 23.57 -1.78
C THR A 497 28.22 23.31 -1.25
N VAL A 498 27.18 23.76 -1.97
CA VAL A 498 25.79 23.39 -1.70
C VAL A 498 25.50 22.05 -2.38
N VAL A 499 24.82 21.14 -1.70
CA VAL A 499 24.38 19.85 -2.25
C VAL A 499 22.86 19.81 -2.37
N ALA A 500 22.33 19.14 -3.40
CA ALA A 500 20.90 19.04 -3.60
C ALA A 500 20.20 18.17 -2.53
N ASP A 501 18.92 18.45 -2.30
CA ASP A 501 18.04 17.50 -1.62
C ASP A 501 17.50 16.52 -2.64
N VAL A 502 17.87 15.26 -2.48
CA VAL A 502 17.36 14.18 -3.30
C VAL A 502 16.12 13.64 -2.58
N GLY A 503 15.05 14.43 -2.65
CA GLY A 503 13.94 14.43 -1.69
C GLY A 503 13.08 13.15 -1.60
N ALA A 504 12.17 13.16 -0.63
CA ALA A 504 11.21 12.10 -0.27
C ALA A 504 11.78 10.72 0.16
N MET A 505 13.10 10.54 0.06
CA MET A 505 13.82 9.29 0.36
C MET A 505 15.23 9.61 0.91
N PRO A 506 15.96 8.65 1.53
CA PRO A 506 17.34 8.86 2.00
C PRO A 506 18.38 8.84 0.86
N LEU A 507 18.11 9.54 -0.25
CA LEU A 507 18.81 9.41 -1.54
C LEU A 507 19.97 10.39 -1.76
N GLY A 508 20.58 10.91 -0.69
CA GLY A 508 21.81 11.69 -0.79
C GLY A 508 23.05 10.85 -0.53
N GLY A 509 23.97 10.80 -1.48
CA GLY A 509 25.28 10.15 -1.30
C GLY A 509 26.06 10.77 -0.14
N PHE A 510 26.73 9.92 0.65
CA PHE A 510 27.63 10.34 1.71
C PHE A 510 28.94 10.92 1.11
N PRO A 511 29.54 11.95 1.72
CA PRO A 511 30.86 12.41 1.32
C PRO A 511 31.89 11.32 1.59
N HIS A 512 32.63 10.93 0.57
CA HIS A 512 33.63 9.87 0.63
C HIS A 512 34.90 10.25 -0.14
N PHE A 513 35.93 9.42 0.01
CA PHE A 513 37.28 9.68 -0.42
C PHE A 513 37.89 8.46 -1.11
N THR A 514 38.68 8.71 -2.14
CA THR A 514 39.63 7.76 -2.71
C THR A 514 41.04 8.12 -2.25
N ALA A 515 42.07 7.47 -2.81
CA ALA A 515 43.45 7.87 -2.66
C ALA A 515 43.76 9.35 -3.05
N ASP A 516 42.88 10.04 -3.81
CA ASP A 516 43.00 11.49 -4.05
C ASP A 516 42.47 12.29 -2.85
N ALA A 517 43.36 12.60 -1.91
CA ALA A 517 43.08 13.43 -0.74
C ALA A 517 42.77 14.92 -1.06
N ASN A 518 42.87 15.36 -2.32
CA ASN A 518 42.52 16.73 -2.72
C ASN A 518 41.04 16.92 -3.06
N ARG A 519 40.25 15.83 -3.10
CA ARG A 519 38.86 15.84 -3.52
C ARG A 519 37.89 15.27 -2.49
N VAL A 520 36.66 15.74 -2.57
CA VAL A 520 35.50 15.15 -1.87
C VAL A 520 34.52 14.62 -2.91
N PHE A 521 34.14 13.35 -2.79
CA PHE A 521 33.20 12.67 -3.69
C PHE A 521 31.80 12.61 -3.05
N PHE A 522 30.76 12.99 -3.77
CA PHE A 522 29.37 12.99 -3.28
C PHE A 522 28.36 12.91 -4.44
N HIS A 523 27.08 12.64 -4.14
CA HIS A 523 26.01 12.67 -5.15
C HIS A 523 25.29 14.03 -5.11
N ASP A 524 25.14 14.69 -6.26
CA ASP A 524 24.59 16.05 -6.37
C ASP A 524 23.09 16.11 -6.72
N GLY A 525 22.39 14.98 -6.64
CA GLY A 525 21.01 14.81 -7.08
C GLY A 525 20.87 14.36 -8.54
N THR A 526 21.92 14.51 -9.36
CA THR A 526 21.92 14.09 -10.79
C THR A 526 23.02 13.09 -11.13
N ALA A 527 24.15 13.16 -10.42
CA ALA A 527 25.36 12.39 -10.70
C ALA A 527 26.18 12.15 -9.44
N LEU A 528 27.05 11.14 -9.50
CA LEU A 528 28.22 11.08 -8.62
C LEU A 528 29.25 12.08 -9.16
N VAL A 529 29.67 13.02 -8.30
CA VAL A 529 30.61 14.08 -8.65
C VAL A 529 31.77 14.17 -7.66
N SER A 530 32.81 14.91 -8.03
CA SER A 530 33.87 15.32 -7.10
C SER A 530 34.19 16.79 -7.25
N VAL A 531 34.64 17.43 -6.17
CA VAL A 531 35.07 18.83 -6.10
C VAL A 531 36.38 18.95 -5.31
N GLN A 532 37.11 20.05 -5.47
CA GLN A 532 38.19 20.42 -4.56
C GLN A 532 37.66 21.03 -3.25
N TRP A 533 38.57 21.29 -2.30
CA TRP A 533 38.26 21.68 -0.92
C TRP A 533 37.51 23.01 -0.72
N ASP A 534 37.38 23.81 -1.77
CA ASP A 534 36.67 25.09 -1.87
C ASP A 534 35.42 25.01 -2.77
N GLY A 535 35.05 23.82 -3.24
CA GLY A 535 33.97 23.59 -4.19
C GLY A 535 34.33 23.76 -5.67
N SER A 536 35.56 24.20 -5.98
CA SER A 536 36.02 24.39 -7.36
C SER A 536 36.27 23.07 -8.09
N ASP A 537 36.49 23.16 -9.42
CA ASP A 537 36.94 22.04 -10.26
C ASP A 537 36.03 20.78 -10.13
N ARG A 538 34.72 21.03 -10.21
CA ARG A 538 33.65 20.01 -10.18
C ARG A 538 33.72 19.10 -11.40
N LYS A 539 33.91 17.79 -11.18
CA LYS A 539 33.94 16.76 -12.23
C LYS A 539 32.80 15.76 -12.07
N VAL A 540 32.21 15.36 -13.19
CA VAL A 540 31.13 14.35 -13.24
C VAL A 540 31.76 12.97 -13.38
N VAL A 541 31.75 12.21 -12.28
CA VAL A 541 32.43 10.92 -12.16
C VAL A 541 31.58 9.79 -12.76
N LEU A 542 30.27 9.81 -12.49
CA LEU A 542 29.27 8.96 -13.15
C LEU A 542 27.96 9.74 -13.26
N ALA A 543 27.51 10.01 -14.49
CA ALA A 543 26.24 10.67 -14.76
C ALA A 543 25.07 9.70 -14.53
N GLY A 544 23.91 10.19 -14.09
CA GLY A 544 22.75 9.34 -13.80
C GLY A 544 23.00 8.24 -12.76
N ALA A 545 24.12 8.32 -12.02
CA ALA A 545 24.48 7.36 -10.99
C ALA A 545 23.39 7.31 -9.91
N ALA A 546 23.26 6.16 -9.25
CA ALA A 546 22.29 6.05 -8.19
C ALA A 546 22.68 6.97 -7.00
N PRO A 547 21.69 7.62 -6.37
CA PRO A 547 21.79 8.25 -5.06
C PRO A 547 22.84 7.73 -4.06
N GLN A 548 22.88 6.41 -3.84
CA GLN A 548 23.82 5.76 -2.92
C GLN A 548 24.85 4.93 -3.73
N THR A 549 25.56 5.62 -4.63
CA THR A 549 26.78 5.15 -5.30
C THR A 549 28.02 5.73 -4.61
N GLN A 550 29.04 4.89 -4.34
CA GLN A 550 30.33 5.27 -3.75
C GLN A 550 31.52 4.59 -4.44
N LEU A 551 32.61 5.32 -4.63
CA LEU A 551 33.91 4.74 -5.00
C LEU A 551 34.59 4.07 -3.80
N ALA A 552 35.32 2.99 -4.07
CA ALA A 552 36.28 2.41 -3.12
C ALA A 552 37.54 3.27 -3.00
N TRP A 553 38.42 2.89 -2.07
CA TRP A 553 39.71 3.55 -1.82
C TRP A 553 40.56 3.74 -3.08
N ASP A 554 40.59 2.74 -3.97
CA ASP A 554 41.33 2.76 -5.24
C ASP A 554 40.74 3.70 -6.32
N GLY A 555 39.51 4.19 -6.15
CA GLY A 555 38.81 5.00 -7.15
C GLY A 555 38.38 4.26 -8.42
N VAL A 556 38.52 2.93 -8.44
CA VAL A 556 38.15 2.02 -9.54
C VAL A 556 36.86 1.28 -9.21
N HIS A 557 36.80 0.60 -8.06
CA HIS A 557 35.60 -0.17 -7.69
C HIS A 557 34.45 0.76 -7.26
N VAL A 558 33.23 0.41 -7.68
CA VAL A 558 32.01 1.19 -7.45
C VAL A 558 30.98 0.32 -6.73
N LEU A 559 30.52 0.77 -5.58
CA LEU A 559 29.42 0.17 -4.82
C LEU A 559 28.16 1.02 -5.03
N SER A 560 27.03 0.41 -5.40
CA SER A 560 25.83 1.16 -5.80
C SER A 560 24.53 0.47 -5.37
N ARG A 561 23.71 1.14 -4.56
CA ARG A 561 22.31 0.73 -4.29
C ARG A 561 21.42 1.24 -5.42
N ALA A 562 20.88 0.33 -6.24
CA ALA A 562 20.14 0.68 -7.45
C ALA A 562 18.97 -0.27 -7.75
N GLY A 563 18.20 0.09 -8.77
CA GLY A 563 17.07 -0.70 -9.27
C GLY A 563 15.86 -0.71 -8.35
N ARG A 564 14.74 -1.19 -8.92
CA ARG A 564 13.42 -1.23 -8.28
C ARG A 564 13.40 -1.92 -6.90
N ARG A 565 14.23 -2.94 -6.70
CA ARG A 565 14.35 -3.68 -5.42
C ARG A 565 15.51 -3.22 -4.53
N GLN A 566 16.06 -2.01 -4.73
CA GLN A 566 17.13 -1.42 -3.92
C GLN A 566 18.30 -2.39 -3.68
N GLN A 567 18.78 -3.03 -4.74
CA GLN A 567 19.83 -4.04 -4.65
C GLN A 567 21.20 -3.34 -4.61
N ILE A 568 22.10 -3.86 -3.79
CA ILE A 568 23.51 -3.46 -3.80
C ILE A 568 24.22 -4.18 -4.96
N TYR A 569 24.91 -3.40 -5.79
CA TYR A 569 25.72 -3.83 -6.93
C TYR A 569 27.17 -3.37 -6.78
N LEU A 570 28.10 -4.16 -7.31
CA LEU A 570 29.53 -3.91 -7.38
C LEU A 570 30.00 -4.02 -8.84
N PHE A 571 30.68 -3.00 -9.34
CA PHE A 571 31.24 -2.96 -10.69
C PHE A 571 32.45 -2.04 -10.76
N ASP A 572 33.22 -2.10 -11.83
CA ASP A 572 34.44 -1.32 -12.00
C ASP A 572 34.15 -0.08 -12.87
N ARG A 573 34.67 1.09 -12.48
CA ARG A 573 34.48 2.34 -13.23
C ARG A 573 35.36 2.33 -14.49
N PRO A 574 34.79 2.47 -15.71
CA PRO A 574 35.59 2.66 -16.90
C PRO A 574 36.42 3.95 -16.81
N GLN A 575 37.68 3.87 -17.23
CA GLN A 575 38.58 5.03 -17.30
C GLN A 575 38.45 5.70 -18.67
N VAL A 576 37.26 6.25 -18.93
CA VAL A 576 36.89 7.00 -20.15
C VAL A 576 36.56 8.44 -19.78
N ALA A 577 36.37 9.30 -20.79
CA ALA A 577 36.03 10.71 -20.57
C ALA A 577 34.72 10.89 -19.78
N ASP A 578 34.63 12.03 -19.07
CA ASP A 578 33.54 12.39 -18.15
C ASP A 578 32.13 12.23 -18.74
N SER A 579 31.13 12.09 -17.86
CA SER A 579 29.67 11.95 -18.14
C SER A 579 29.13 10.56 -18.52
N LEU A 580 29.89 9.49 -18.32
CA LEU A 580 29.37 8.13 -18.53
C LEU A 580 28.18 7.80 -17.62
N THR A 581 27.09 7.24 -18.19
CA THR A 581 25.91 6.76 -17.45
C THR A 581 25.89 5.24 -17.34
N ILE A 582 25.73 4.72 -16.11
CA ILE A 582 25.63 3.29 -15.82
C ILE A 582 24.45 3.05 -14.87
N ASP A 583 23.38 2.42 -15.37
CA ASP A 583 22.40 1.73 -14.52
C ASP A 583 22.86 0.27 -14.34
N PRO A 584 23.27 -0.16 -13.13
CA PRO A 584 23.70 -1.53 -12.88
C PRO A 584 22.54 -2.52 -12.71
N SER A 585 21.27 -2.07 -12.79
CA SER A 585 20.09 -2.87 -12.47
C SER A 585 19.30 -3.39 -13.68
N ILE A 586 19.60 -2.92 -14.89
CA ILE A 586 19.04 -3.44 -16.15
C ILE A 586 19.61 -4.82 -16.52
N GLU A 587 18.96 -5.53 -17.44
CA GLU A 587 19.37 -6.88 -17.87
C GLU A 587 20.76 -6.91 -18.55
N ARG A 588 21.15 -5.81 -19.21
CA ARG A 588 22.42 -5.68 -19.94
C ARG A 588 23.09 -4.33 -19.63
N PRO A 589 23.75 -4.21 -18.47
CA PRO A 589 24.52 -3.01 -18.12
C PRO A 589 25.73 -2.83 -19.05
N LEU A 590 26.23 -1.59 -19.15
CA LEU A 590 27.36 -1.23 -20.03
C LEU A 590 28.70 -1.85 -19.59
N VAL A 591 28.82 -2.23 -18.32
CA VAL A 591 29.99 -2.88 -17.71
C VAL A 591 29.58 -4.21 -17.08
N PRO A 592 30.51 -5.14 -16.83
CA PRO A 592 30.24 -6.30 -15.97
C PRO A 592 29.80 -5.84 -14.57
N VAL A 593 28.65 -6.33 -14.10
CA VAL A 593 28.08 -5.96 -12.80
C VAL A 593 27.85 -7.20 -11.95
N ARG A 594 28.30 -7.16 -10.69
CA ARG A 594 27.99 -8.15 -9.65
C ARG A 594 26.88 -7.63 -8.75
N ARG A 595 25.72 -8.28 -8.76
CA ARG A 595 24.70 -8.08 -7.72
C ARG A 595 25.16 -8.77 -6.42
N LEU A 596 25.13 -8.06 -5.29
CA LEU A 596 25.60 -8.59 -4.00
C LEU A 596 24.46 -9.08 -3.09
N THR A 597 23.25 -8.56 -3.27
CA THR A 597 22.11 -8.78 -2.37
C THR A 597 21.03 -9.66 -2.98
N ARG A 598 20.25 -10.34 -2.12
CA ARG A 598 19.03 -11.08 -2.51
C ARG A 598 17.78 -10.21 -2.33
N ALA A 599 17.60 -9.65 -1.14
CA ALA A 599 16.40 -8.90 -0.73
C ALA A 599 16.63 -7.37 -0.61
N GLY A 600 17.68 -6.85 -1.28
CA GLY A 600 18.06 -5.43 -1.21
C GLY A 600 19.02 -5.13 -0.07
N GLY A 601 19.37 -3.86 0.09
CA GLY A 601 20.19 -3.38 1.21
C GLY A 601 20.26 -1.85 1.25
N ASP A 602 20.63 -1.32 2.41
CA ASP A 602 20.58 0.10 2.72
C ASP A 602 21.91 0.59 3.31
N SER A 603 22.19 1.89 3.13
CA SER A 603 23.44 2.55 3.57
C SER A 603 24.72 1.78 3.21
N PRO A 604 24.99 1.52 1.91
CA PRO A 604 26.22 0.88 1.49
C PRO A 604 27.44 1.78 1.79
N VAL A 605 28.51 1.19 2.32
CA VAL A 605 29.77 1.85 2.68
C VAL A 605 30.97 0.94 2.40
N TRP A 606 32.14 1.54 2.27
CA TRP A 606 33.43 0.86 2.12
C TRP A 606 34.22 0.77 3.45
N SER A 607 35.03 -0.27 3.61
CA SER A 607 36.15 -0.24 4.56
C SER A 607 37.22 0.78 4.11
N ARG A 608 37.98 1.33 5.06
CA ARG A 608 39.03 2.35 4.79
C ARG A 608 40.09 1.90 3.78
N ASP A 609 40.31 0.58 3.66
CA ASP A 609 41.25 -0.03 2.72
C ASP A 609 40.62 -0.46 1.38
N GLY A 610 39.33 -0.19 1.16
CA GLY A 610 38.57 -0.56 -0.04
C GLY A 610 38.27 -2.06 -0.19
N ARG A 611 38.74 -2.94 0.71
CA ARG A 611 38.64 -4.40 0.52
C ARG A 611 37.29 -5.01 0.88
N ARG A 612 36.45 -4.29 1.64
CA ARG A 612 35.15 -4.78 2.08
C ARG A 612 34.03 -3.79 1.74
N ALA A 613 33.02 -4.29 1.04
CA ALA A 613 31.74 -3.61 0.84
C ALA A 613 30.77 -4.04 1.94
N VAL A 614 30.12 -3.07 2.60
CA VAL A 614 29.30 -3.29 3.79
C VAL A 614 27.97 -2.55 3.64
N TRP A 615 26.89 -3.16 4.12
CA TRP A 615 25.55 -2.55 4.13
C TRP A 615 24.71 -3.13 5.27
N VAL A 616 23.53 -2.56 5.48
CA VAL A 616 22.53 -3.05 6.44
C VAL A 616 21.25 -3.49 5.73
N GLN A 617 20.48 -4.35 6.40
CA GLN A 617 19.10 -4.66 6.06
C GLN A 617 18.39 -5.01 7.37
N SER A 618 17.34 -4.26 7.73
CA SER A 618 16.71 -4.37 9.06
C SER A 618 17.73 -4.26 10.21
N ASN A 619 17.73 -5.19 11.16
CA ASN A 619 18.73 -5.27 12.25
C ASN A 619 19.95 -6.16 11.91
N SER A 620 20.21 -6.44 10.62
CA SER A 620 21.33 -7.27 10.17
C SER A 620 22.39 -6.46 9.43
N LEU A 621 23.65 -6.62 9.82
CA LEU A 621 24.83 -6.09 9.12
C LEU A 621 25.34 -7.15 8.12
N PHE A 622 25.81 -6.71 6.95
CA PHE A 622 26.41 -7.56 5.93
C PHE A 622 27.81 -7.08 5.56
N VAL A 623 28.77 -8.01 5.43
CA VAL A 623 30.17 -7.73 5.09
C VAL A 623 30.59 -8.62 3.92
N TYR A 624 30.94 -8.01 2.79
CA TYR A 624 31.41 -8.67 1.57
C TYR A 624 32.88 -8.38 1.35
N ASP A 625 33.73 -9.41 1.40
CA ASP A 625 35.14 -9.34 0.98
C ASP A 625 35.22 -9.37 -0.56
N VAL A 626 35.78 -8.32 -1.16
CA VAL A 626 35.84 -8.17 -2.63
C VAL A 626 36.71 -9.25 -3.25
N GLN A 627 37.89 -9.52 -2.68
CA GLN A 627 38.86 -10.46 -3.23
C GLN A 627 38.36 -11.92 -3.17
N GLN A 628 37.65 -12.29 -2.11
CA GLN A 628 36.95 -13.59 -2.05
C GLN A 628 35.82 -13.66 -3.10
N GLY A 629 35.10 -12.55 -3.29
CA GLY A 629 34.09 -12.40 -4.33
C GLY A 629 34.63 -12.53 -5.76
N ASP A 630 35.80 -11.95 -6.05
CA ASP A 630 36.47 -12.02 -7.36
C ASP A 630 36.85 -13.45 -7.71
N ARG A 631 37.50 -14.16 -6.76
CA ARG A 631 37.91 -15.56 -6.91
C ARG A 631 36.72 -16.47 -7.17
N ALA A 632 35.71 -16.45 -6.29
CA ALA A 632 34.52 -17.28 -6.43
C ALA A 632 33.73 -17.00 -7.71
N THR A 633 33.70 -15.74 -8.17
CA THR A 633 33.09 -15.39 -9.47
C THR A 633 33.89 -16.00 -10.63
N THR A 634 35.21 -15.94 -10.57
CA THR A 634 36.12 -16.52 -11.58
C THR A 634 35.98 -18.05 -11.63
N ASP A 635 36.01 -18.71 -10.47
CA ASP A 635 35.83 -20.16 -10.33
C ASP A 635 34.46 -20.61 -10.87
N SER A 636 33.40 -19.85 -10.56
CA SER A 636 32.04 -20.13 -11.06
C SER A 636 31.90 -19.94 -12.57
N LEU A 637 32.65 -19.02 -13.19
CA LEU A 637 32.64 -18.83 -14.64
C LEU A 637 33.42 -19.95 -15.35
N ALA A 638 34.59 -20.33 -14.83
CA ALA A 638 35.37 -21.46 -15.35
C ALA A 638 34.56 -22.77 -15.29
N ALA A 639 33.89 -23.04 -14.16
CA ALA A 639 33.00 -24.19 -13.99
C ALA A 639 31.78 -24.17 -14.93
N ALA A 640 31.30 -22.99 -15.34
CA ALA A 640 30.23 -22.86 -16.32
C ALA A 640 30.70 -23.17 -17.75
N THR A 641 31.90 -22.70 -18.15
CA THR A 641 32.46 -22.94 -19.49
C THR A 641 32.76 -24.41 -19.80
N GLY A 642 32.87 -25.28 -18.78
CA GLY A 642 33.07 -26.72 -18.94
C GLY A 642 31.81 -27.57 -19.20
N ARG A 643 30.62 -26.96 -19.37
CA ARG A 643 29.36 -27.70 -19.59
C ARG A 643 28.74 -27.41 -20.96
N PRO A 644 28.42 -28.44 -21.77
CA PRO A 644 27.62 -28.24 -22.99
C PRO A 644 26.19 -27.81 -22.61
N ALA A 645 25.67 -26.80 -23.31
CA ALA A 645 24.33 -26.28 -23.07
C ALA A 645 23.26 -27.27 -23.56
N THR A 646 22.60 -27.98 -22.65
CA THR A 646 21.49 -28.89 -23.00
C THR A 646 20.20 -28.10 -23.29
N PRO A 647 19.46 -28.41 -24.37
CA PRO A 647 18.22 -27.69 -24.71
C PRO A 647 17.06 -27.83 -23.70
N ASP A 648 17.16 -28.78 -22.77
CA ASP A 648 16.03 -29.27 -21.97
C ASP A 648 15.59 -28.34 -20.81
N SER A 649 16.23 -27.17 -20.67
CA SER A 649 15.80 -26.11 -19.74
C SER A 649 14.35 -25.63 -19.97
N ALA A 650 13.81 -25.83 -21.18
CA ALA A 650 12.43 -25.52 -21.54
C ALA A 650 11.39 -26.54 -21.05
N ARG A 651 11.79 -27.68 -20.44
CA ARG A 651 10.89 -28.80 -20.10
C ARG A 651 10.80 -29.18 -18.61
N ARG A 652 11.35 -28.37 -17.70
CA ARG A 652 11.12 -28.60 -16.26
C ARG A 652 9.62 -28.49 -15.91
N PRO A 653 9.03 -29.47 -15.20
CA PRO A 653 7.68 -29.32 -14.64
C PRO A 653 7.59 -28.09 -13.73
N ALA A 654 6.47 -27.37 -13.76
CA ALA A 654 6.31 -26.11 -13.01
C ALA A 654 6.66 -26.23 -11.52
N ALA A 655 6.22 -27.31 -10.85
CA ALA A 655 6.54 -27.60 -9.45
C ALA A 655 8.06 -27.79 -9.17
N ALA A 656 8.84 -28.26 -10.16
CA ALA A 656 10.29 -28.43 -10.07
C ALA A 656 11.07 -27.16 -10.47
N ALA A 657 10.38 -26.12 -10.94
CA ALA A 657 10.94 -24.78 -11.15
C ALA A 657 10.77 -23.87 -9.92
N ASP A 658 9.72 -24.08 -9.10
CA ASP A 658 9.37 -23.22 -7.96
C ASP A 658 10.30 -23.33 -6.73
N SER A 659 11.11 -24.40 -6.65
CA SER A 659 11.96 -24.70 -5.49
C SER A 659 13.32 -24.01 -5.47
N GLY A 660 13.75 -23.42 -6.60
CA GLY A 660 15.03 -22.72 -6.74
C GLY A 660 14.87 -21.23 -7.00
N THR A 661 15.86 -20.44 -6.60
CA THR A 661 16.05 -19.07 -7.10
C THR A 661 16.64 -19.12 -8.51
N ARG A 662 16.22 -18.23 -9.42
CA ARG A 662 16.85 -18.16 -10.75
C ARG A 662 18.27 -17.58 -10.74
N TRP A 663 18.67 -16.97 -9.62
CA TRP A 663 19.98 -16.37 -9.41
C TRP A 663 20.45 -16.62 -7.97
N ASN A 664 21.72 -16.98 -7.82
CA ASN A 664 22.45 -16.97 -6.56
C ASN A 664 23.80 -16.27 -6.77
N PRO A 665 24.31 -15.53 -5.77
CA PRO A 665 25.66 -14.97 -5.84
C PRO A 665 26.71 -16.08 -5.70
N ALA A 666 27.82 -15.99 -6.44
CA ALA A 666 28.93 -16.95 -6.36
C ALA A 666 29.65 -16.91 -4.99
N TYR A 667 29.62 -15.75 -4.32
CA TYR A 667 30.08 -15.54 -2.96
C TYR A 667 29.04 -14.71 -2.19
N ALA A 668 28.67 -15.15 -0.99
CA ALA A 668 27.70 -14.46 -0.16
C ALA A 668 28.42 -13.65 0.94
N ALA A 669 27.93 -12.43 1.20
CA ALA A 669 28.40 -11.63 2.31
C ALA A 669 28.13 -12.33 3.66
N THR A 670 29.06 -12.16 4.60
CA THR A 670 28.86 -12.60 5.99
C THR A 670 27.77 -11.73 6.63
N ARG A 671 26.72 -12.37 7.16
CA ARG A 671 25.60 -11.71 7.86
C ARG A 671 25.79 -11.80 9.37
N THR A 672 25.64 -10.67 10.05
CA THR A 672 25.64 -10.55 11.52
C THR A 672 24.33 -9.93 11.98
N ASP A 673 23.55 -10.66 12.77
CA ASP A 673 22.28 -10.16 13.33
C ASP A 673 22.52 -9.37 14.62
N VAL A 674 22.36 -8.06 14.55
CA VAL A 674 22.51 -7.15 15.69
C VAL A 674 21.25 -7.21 16.55
N ARG A 675 21.36 -7.69 17.78
CA ARG A 675 20.24 -7.81 18.73
C ARG A 675 20.38 -6.78 19.85
N ILE A 676 19.52 -5.77 19.81
CA ILE A 676 19.36 -4.76 20.86
C ILE A 676 17.92 -4.86 21.34
N THR A 677 17.73 -5.22 22.62
CA THR A 677 16.42 -5.36 23.25
C THR A 677 16.34 -4.47 24.49
N VAL A 678 15.23 -3.74 24.62
CA VAL A 678 14.94 -2.84 25.74
C VAL A 678 13.51 -3.05 26.22
N ALA A 679 13.15 -2.54 27.41
CA ALA A 679 11.77 -2.59 27.89
C ALA A 679 10.85 -1.71 27.02
N ALA A 680 9.58 -2.10 26.88
CA ALA A 680 8.53 -1.21 26.37
C ALA A 680 8.07 -0.25 27.48
N ASP A 681 7.51 0.90 27.12
CA ASP A 681 6.90 1.81 28.10
C ASP A 681 5.66 1.17 28.71
N LYS A 682 5.69 0.94 30.02
CA LYS A 682 4.62 0.28 30.78
C LYS A 682 4.40 1.01 32.11
N PRO A 683 3.25 1.66 32.32
CA PRO A 683 2.94 2.28 33.61
C PRO A 683 2.74 1.24 34.70
N SER A 684 2.89 1.66 35.95
CA SER A 684 2.67 0.86 37.16
C SER A 684 1.50 1.39 37.98
N GLY A 685 1.00 0.57 38.92
CA GLY A 685 -0.19 0.89 39.72
C GLY A 685 -1.51 0.52 39.03
N ALA A 686 -2.61 1.11 39.51
CA ALA A 686 -3.95 0.86 39.00
C ALA A 686 -4.79 2.16 38.94
N VAL A 687 -5.72 2.21 37.99
CA VAL A 687 -6.62 3.34 37.73
C VAL A 687 -8.03 2.77 37.54
N VAL A 688 -9.06 3.50 37.98
CA VAL A 688 -10.46 3.19 37.66
C VAL A 688 -11.15 4.43 37.11
N LEU A 689 -11.74 4.30 35.92
CA LEU A 689 -12.59 5.30 35.30
C LEU A 689 -14.04 5.00 35.69
N ARG A 690 -14.76 5.96 36.27
CA ARG A 690 -16.05 5.70 36.95
C ARG A 690 -17.25 6.45 36.40
N GLY A 691 -18.37 5.76 36.28
CA GLY A 691 -19.70 6.32 36.03
C GLY A 691 -20.03 6.74 34.59
N ALA A 692 -19.20 6.36 33.61
CA ALA A 692 -19.45 6.68 32.20
C ALA A 692 -20.37 5.65 31.53
N ARG A 693 -20.96 6.05 30.39
CA ARG A 693 -21.46 5.09 29.39
C ARG A 693 -20.26 4.39 28.75
N ILE A 694 -20.24 3.08 28.66
CA ILE A 694 -19.16 2.32 28.03
C ILE A 694 -19.72 1.61 26.81
N VAL A 695 -19.22 1.94 25.61
CA VAL A 695 -19.54 1.20 24.38
C VAL A 695 -18.40 0.20 24.18
N THR A 696 -18.61 -1.06 24.54
CA THR A 696 -17.48 -2.00 24.72
C THR A 696 -16.92 -2.53 23.39
N MET A 697 -17.71 -2.46 22.31
CA MET A 697 -17.50 -3.12 21.01
C MET A 697 -17.61 -4.66 21.06
N LYS A 698 -18.01 -5.24 22.19
CA LYS A 698 -18.33 -6.66 22.32
C LYS A 698 -19.71 -6.92 21.72
N GLY A 699 -19.76 -7.10 20.40
CA GLY A 699 -21.01 -7.17 19.65
C GLY A 699 -21.69 -5.80 19.54
N GLN A 700 -22.75 -5.58 20.33
CA GLN A 700 -23.52 -4.32 20.43
C GLN A 700 -23.70 -3.90 21.91
N GLU A 701 -22.83 -4.38 22.81
CA GLU A 701 -22.92 -4.17 24.27
C GLU A 701 -22.60 -2.72 24.67
N ILE A 702 -23.55 -2.09 25.41
CA ILE A 702 -23.43 -0.75 25.98
C ILE A 702 -23.75 -0.83 27.48
N ILE A 703 -22.86 -0.31 28.32
CA ILE A 703 -23.05 -0.21 29.77
C ILE A 703 -23.31 1.26 30.10
N GLU A 704 -24.56 1.66 30.30
CA GLU A 704 -24.96 3.08 30.44
C GLU A 704 -24.33 3.82 31.64
N ASN A 705 -23.98 3.11 32.71
CA ASN A 705 -23.34 3.65 33.91
C ASN A 705 -22.37 2.60 34.47
N GLY A 706 -21.13 2.62 33.99
CA GLY A 706 -20.12 1.59 34.25
C GLY A 706 -18.83 2.10 34.90
N ASP A 707 -18.05 1.15 35.44
CA ASP A 707 -16.68 1.36 35.89
C ASP A 707 -15.72 0.52 35.00
N VAL A 708 -14.59 1.11 34.59
CA VAL A 708 -13.48 0.40 33.91
C VAL A 708 -12.25 0.41 34.81
N VAL A 709 -11.72 -0.78 35.14
CA VAL A 709 -10.52 -0.96 35.96
C VAL A 709 -9.33 -1.29 35.08
N ILE A 710 -8.22 -0.58 35.28
CA ILE A 710 -6.95 -0.74 34.57
C ILE A 710 -5.85 -1.03 35.61
N THR A 711 -5.02 -2.03 35.35
CA THR A 711 -3.82 -2.32 36.14
C THR A 711 -2.60 -2.39 35.23
N GLY A 712 -1.61 -1.54 35.49
CA GLY A 712 -0.51 -1.30 34.55
C GLY A 712 -1.05 -0.88 33.18
N ASN A 713 -0.72 -1.65 32.13
CA ASN A 713 -1.17 -1.41 30.76
C ASN A 713 -2.38 -2.24 30.31
N ARG A 714 -3.08 -2.97 31.20
CA ARG A 714 -4.21 -3.85 30.82
C ARG A 714 -5.51 -3.50 31.55
N ILE A 715 -6.62 -3.64 30.84
CA ILE A 715 -7.97 -3.63 31.40
C ILE A 715 -8.12 -4.91 32.23
N THR A 716 -8.46 -4.79 33.51
CA THR A 716 -8.60 -5.93 34.43
C THR A 716 -10.05 -6.22 34.80
N ALA A 717 -10.94 -5.23 34.73
CA ALA A 717 -12.38 -5.42 34.83
C ALA A 717 -13.15 -4.32 34.10
N VAL A 718 -14.35 -4.66 33.62
CA VAL A 718 -15.35 -3.73 33.07
C VAL A 718 -16.73 -4.23 33.48
N GLY A 719 -17.63 -3.34 33.86
CA GLY A 719 -18.97 -3.70 34.33
C GLY A 719 -19.80 -2.49 34.74
N ALA A 720 -20.99 -2.72 35.29
CA ALA A 720 -21.82 -1.66 35.85
C ALA A 720 -21.14 -0.99 37.06
N ARG A 721 -21.48 0.27 37.35
CA ARG A 721 -20.87 1.04 38.43
C ARG A 721 -21.03 0.32 39.77
N GLY A 722 -19.92 -0.04 40.40
CA GLY A 722 -19.89 -0.81 41.64
C GLY A 722 -19.99 -2.34 41.50
N SER A 723 -20.17 -2.90 40.29
CA SER A 723 -20.22 -4.35 40.07
C SER A 723 -18.85 -4.99 39.82
N VAL A 724 -17.75 -4.24 39.96
CA VAL A 724 -16.38 -4.68 39.68
C VAL A 724 -15.45 -4.42 40.85
N SER A 725 -14.54 -5.36 41.11
CA SER A 725 -13.55 -5.26 42.17
C SER A 725 -12.47 -4.23 41.82
N ILE A 726 -12.40 -3.15 42.59
CA ILE A 726 -11.41 -2.07 42.42
C ILE A 726 -10.19 -2.37 43.33
N PRO A 727 -8.96 -2.47 42.80
CA PRO A 727 -7.77 -2.73 43.61
C PRO A 727 -7.54 -1.65 44.69
N ARG A 728 -7.04 -2.05 45.87
CA ARG A 728 -6.74 -1.12 46.95
C ARG A 728 -5.64 -0.13 46.51
N GLY A 729 -5.90 1.16 46.64
CA GLY A 729 -5.01 2.21 46.16
C GLY A 729 -5.10 2.50 44.65
N ALA A 730 -6.01 1.84 43.92
CA ALA A 730 -6.31 2.24 42.55
C ALA A 730 -6.86 3.67 42.51
N ARG A 731 -6.35 4.49 41.60
CA ARG A 731 -6.75 5.88 41.49
C ARG A 731 -8.10 6.01 40.80
N SER A 732 -9.10 6.47 41.53
CA SER A 732 -10.41 6.80 40.98
C SER A 732 -10.37 8.09 40.18
N ILE A 733 -10.98 8.07 38.99
CA ILE A 733 -11.22 9.24 38.15
C ILE A 733 -12.71 9.23 37.78
N ASP A 734 -13.46 10.24 38.23
CA ASP A 734 -14.87 10.35 37.89
C ASP A 734 -15.02 10.86 36.44
N VAL A 735 -15.82 10.15 35.66
CA VAL A 735 -16.18 10.45 34.28
C VAL A 735 -17.70 10.31 34.07
N ALA A 736 -18.49 10.55 35.13
CA ALA A 736 -19.94 10.59 35.07
C ALA A 736 -20.48 11.49 33.93
N GLY A 737 -21.51 11.00 33.24
CA GLY A 737 -22.13 11.67 32.08
C GLY A 737 -21.33 11.59 30.78
N LYS A 738 -20.08 11.13 30.82
CA LYS A 738 -19.21 10.96 29.63
C LYS A 738 -19.42 9.60 28.98
N THR A 739 -18.86 9.40 27.79
CA THR A 739 -18.89 8.11 27.09
C THR A 739 -17.46 7.60 26.85
N ILE A 740 -17.19 6.33 27.18
CA ILE A 740 -15.93 5.64 26.91
C ILE A 740 -16.11 4.75 25.68
N VAL A 741 -15.16 4.82 24.75
CA VAL A 741 -15.02 3.91 23.61
C VAL A 741 -13.55 3.44 23.52
N PRO A 742 -13.23 2.34 22.82
CA PRO A 742 -11.84 1.92 22.62
C PRO A 742 -11.03 2.96 21.84
N GLY A 743 -9.70 2.88 21.91
CA GLY A 743 -8.81 3.75 21.15
C GLY A 743 -9.02 3.58 19.65
N TYR A 744 -9.06 4.67 18.90
CA TYR A 744 -9.28 4.61 17.45
C TYR A 744 -8.06 4.06 16.72
N ILE A 745 -8.34 3.35 15.62
CA ILE A 745 -7.35 2.67 14.80
C ILE A 745 -7.50 3.13 13.36
N ASP A 746 -6.59 4.00 12.91
CA ASP A 746 -6.48 4.37 11.50
C ASP A 746 -5.75 3.24 10.74
N THR A 747 -6.40 2.63 9.75
CA THR A 747 -5.80 1.52 9.00
C THR A 747 -5.22 1.91 7.63
N HIS A 748 -5.15 3.20 7.31
CA HIS A 748 -4.46 3.74 6.14
C HIS A 748 -4.00 5.19 6.45
N ALA A 749 -3.02 5.31 7.35
CA ALA A 749 -2.78 6.54 8.09
C ALA A 749 -1.81 7.54 7.44
N GLN A 750 -0.82 7.08 6.67
CA GLN A 750 0.20 7.90 6.00
C GLN A 750 0.80 8.99 6.92
N ILE A 751 1.44 8.55 8.00
CA ILE A 751 1.90 9.39 9.13
C ILE A 751 3.27 10.04 8.92
N ALA A 752 3.83 9.93 7.71
CA ALA A 752 4.94 10.76 7.21
C ALA A 752 6.24 10.71 8.07
N ALA A 753 6.67 9.51 8.49
CA ALA A 753 7.84 9.29 9.34
C ALA A 753 9.14 9.95 8.79
N PRO A 754 9.67 11.04 9.39
CA PRO A 754 10.73 11.85 8.76
C PRO A 754 12.10 11.15 8.68
N GLY A 755 12.71 11.12 7.50
CA GLY A 755 13.92 10.34 7.20
C GLY A 755 15.25 10.98 7.65
N GLN A 756 16.35 10.25 7.44
CA GLN A 756 17.73 10.68 7.77
C GLN A 756 17.91 11.09 9.25
N VAL A 757 17.81 12.39 9.55
CA VAL A 757 17.89 12.92 10.92
C VAL A 757 16.50 12.82 11.55
N HIS A 758 16.35 11.90 12.50
CA HIS A 758 15.09 11.62 13.18
C HIS A 758 14.63 12.77 14.08
N ARG A 759 13.32 12.89 14.26
CA ARG A 759 12.71 13.87 15.16
C ARG A 759 12.66 13.39 16.62
N THR A 760 12.80 14.32 17.56
CA THR A 760 12.46 14.16 18.98
C THR A 760 10.99 14.54 19.25
N LEU A 761 10.34 15.29 18.36
CA LEU A 761 8.93 15.66 18.44
C LEU A 761 8.26 15.67 17.06
N VAL A 762 7.18 14.90 16.88
CA VAL A 762 6.44 14.76 15.60
C VAL A 762 4.99 15.24 15.77
N SER A 763 4.60 16.31 15.07
CA SER A 763 3.27 16.93 15.21
C SER A 763 2.11 15.98 14.86
N GLN A 764 2.26 15.20 13.78
CA GLN A 764 1.28 14.21 13.30
C GLN A 764 0.96 13.17 14.38
N TYR A 765 1.98 12.74 15.14
CA TYR A 765 1.86 11.70 16.16
C TYR A 765 1.13 12.24 17.41
N LEU A 766 1.38 13.50 17.77
CA LEU A 766 0.65 14.19 18.85
C LEU A 766 -0.80 14.45 18.44
N ALA A 767 -1.04 14.97 17.22
CA ALA A 767 -2.38 15.21 16.72
C ALA A 767 -3.23 13.93 16.74
N ASN A 768 -2.69 12.82 16.22
CA ASN A 768 -3.35 11.50 16.28
C ASN A 768 -3.79 11.12 17.71
N LEU A 769 -2.89 11.16 18.70
CA LEU A 769 -3.25 10.85 20.09
C LEU A 769 -4.27 11.84 20.67
N ALA A 770 -4.13 13.14 20.42
CA ALA A 770 -5.06 14.16 20.91
C ALA A 770 -6.48 13.98 20.38
N PHE A 771 -6.62 13.43 19.17
CA PHE A 771 -7.88 13.01 18.53
C PHE A 771 -8.24 11.53 18.79
N GLY A 772 -7.57 10.86 19.71
CA GLY A 772 -7.95 9.53 20.19
C GLY A 772 -7.49 8.35 19.33
N VAL A 773 -6.70 8.60 18.29
CA VAL A 773 -6.07 7.54 17.48
C VAL A 773 -4.89 6.98 18.27
N THR A 774 -5.06 5.78 18.86
CA THR A 774 -4.02 5.15 19.69
C THR A 774 -3.16 4.16 18.91
N SER A 775 -3.63 3.68 17.76
CA SER A 775 -2.90 2.79 16.85
C SER A 775 -3.09 3.20 15.38
N THR A 776 -2.09 2.96 14.55
CA THR A 776 -2.10 3.30 13.12
C THR A 776 -1.47 2.18 12.30
N ARG A 777 -2.09 1.77 11.19
CA ARG A 777 -1.36 1.17 10.07
C ARG A 777 -0.80 2.30 9.21
N GLU A 778 0.51 2.45 9.27
CA GLU A 778 1.24 3.05 8.17
C GLU A 778 1.28 2.04 7.00
N ALA A 779 0.83 2.50 5.84
CA ALA A 779 0.51 1.68 4.67
C ALA A 779 1.30 2.09 3.40
N GLU A 780 1.86 3.30 3.36
CA GLU A 780 2.60 3.83 2.22
C GLU A 780 3.88 4.53 2.70
N VAL A 781 5.01 3.81 2.69
CA VAL A 781 6.31 4.35 3.16
C VAL A 781 7.35 4.28 2.05
N SER A 782 8.18 5.31 1.91
CA SER A 782 9.32 5.31 0.99
C SER A 782 10.58 4.67 1.56
N GLY A 783 10.79 4.75 2.88
CA GLY A 783 12.00 4.29 3.59
C GLY A 783 11.74 3.31 4.74
N THR A 784 12.82 2.94 5.43
CA THR A 784 12.81 1.99 6.56
C THR A 784 12.67 2.66 7.92
N ASP A 785 12.99 3.96 8.02
CA ASP A 785 13.07 4.76 9.26
C ASP A 785 11.82 4.65 10.16
N VAL A 786 10.65 4.42 9.56
CA VAL A 786 9.37 4.17 10.24
C VAL A 786 9.47 3.07 11.31
N PHE A 787 10.35 2.08 11.13
CA PHE A 787 10.57 1.02 12.12
C PHE A 787 11.28 1.55 13.36
N THR A 788 12.31 2.38 13.22
CA THR A 788 12.94 3.08 14.36
C THR A 788 11.94 4.03 15.06
N TYR A 789 11.08 4.74 14.33
CA TYR A 789 10.02 5.54 14.96
C TYR A 789 9.02 4.68 15.74
N SER A 790 8.55 3.58 15.15
CA SER A 790 7.64 2.62 15.79
C SER A 790 8.27 2.01 17.06
N ASP A 791 9.55 1.65 17.02
CA ASP A 791 10.30 1.19 18.19
C ASP A 791 10.37 2.28 19.29
N ARG A 792 10.75 3.51 18.94
CA ARG A 792 10.84 4.64 19.88
C ARG A 792 9.49 5.04 20.50
N VAL A 793 8.39 4.83 19.79
CA VAL A 793 7.02 5.06 20.30
C VAL A 793 6.50 3.88 21.15
N ALA A 794 7.11 2.69 21.03
CA ALA A 794 6.87 1.55 21.90
C ALA A 794 7.73 1.58 23.19
N THR A 795 8.92 2.18 23.16
CA THR A 795 9.79 2.39 24.34
C THR A 795 9.46 3.65 25.15
N GLY A 796 8.61 4.54 24.62
CA GLY A 796 8.23 5.81 25.26
C GLY A 796 9.26 6.94 25.11
N ASP A 797 10.29 6.76 24.29
CA ASP A 797 11.22 7.83 23.89
C ASP A 797 10.52 8.91 23.04
N LEU A 798 9.53 8.50 22.24
CA LEU A 798 8.69 9.41 21.44
C LEU A 798 7.19 9.21 21.77
N LEU A 799 6.45 10.31 21.94
CA LEU A 799 5.00 10.26 22.15
C LEU A 799 4.26 10.16 20.80
N GLY A 800 3.35 9.18 20.68
CA GLY A 800 2.60 8.91 19.46
C GLY A 800 1.75 7.64 19.52
N PRO A 801 0.92 7.37 18.49
CA PRO A 801 0.15 6.13 18.36
C PRO A 801 1.06 4.91 18.14
N ARG A 802 0.55 3.71 18.35
CA ARG A 802 1.25 2.46 18.04
C ARG A 802 1.31 2.25 16.53
N ILE A 803 2.50 2.34 15.96
CA ILE A 803 2.74 2.30 14.50
C ILE A 803 2.97 0.86 14.04
N PHE A 804 2.02 0.28 13.33
CA PHE A 804 2.23 -0.91 12.51
C PHE A 804 2.60 -0.43 11.10
N ALA A 805 3.72 -0.89 10.54
CA ALA A 805 4.20 -0.41 9.25
C ALA A 805 4.45 -1.58 8.30
N THR A 806 4.06 -1.42 7.03
CA THR A 806 4.36 -2.36 5.95
C THR A 806 5.85 -2.48 5.62
N GLY A 807 6.68 -1.61 6.21
CA GLY A 807 8.01 -1.27 5.72
C GLY A 807 7.96 -0.37 4.49
N PRO A 808 9.10 -0.12 3.83
CA PRO A 808 9.13 0.57 2.55
C PRO A 808 8.18 -0.18 1.60
N ALA A 809 7.12 0.51 1.18
CA ALA A 809 6.21 -0.01 0.19
C ALA A 809 7.02 -0.33 -1.07
N VAL A 810 6.67 -1.43 -1.72
CA VAL A 810 7.21 -1.74 -3.05
C VAL A 810 6.55 -0.79 -4.04
N LEU A 811 7.02 0.47 -4.06
CA LEU A 811 6.63 1.55 -4.99
C LEU A 811 7.14 1.28 -6.43
N ASP A 812 7.17 0.00 -6.77
CA ASP A 812 7.54 -0.62 -8.01
C ASP A 812 6.30 -1.34 -8.53
N THR A 813 5.47 -0.61 -9.29
CA THR A 813 4.52 -1.25 -10.20
C THR A 813 5.30 -2.21 -11.09
N LEU A 814 4.96 -3.51 -11.00
CA LEU A 814 5.59 -4.67 -11.67
C LEU A 814 6.64 -5.46 -10.86
N LEU A 815 6.42 -5.69 -9.54
CA LEU A 815 7.20 -6.68 -8.79
C LEU A 815 7.02 -8.10 -9.35
N THR A 816 8.08 -8.71 -9.88
CA THR A 816 8.10 -10.09 -10.39
C THR A 816 8.62 -11.10 -9.35
N LEU A 817 7.88 -12.14 -9.04
CA LEU A 817 8.27 -13.24 -8.14
C LEU A 817 8.13 -14.56 -8.91
N ARG A 818 9.19 -14.93 -9.63
CA ARG A 818 9.11 -16.00 -10.63
C ARG A 818 9.10 -17.40 -10.01
N THR A 819 9.52 -17.52 -8.76
CA THR A 819 9.46 -18.74 -7.95
C THR A 819 9.12 -18.42 -6.49
N ASN A 820 8.55 -19.39 -5.77
CA ASN A 820 8.31 -19.27 -4.33
C ASN A 820 9.62 -19.10 -3.53
N ALA A 821 10.77 -19.58 -4.04
CA ALA A 821 12.07 -19.30 -3.42
C ALA A 821 12.46 -17.81 -3.50
N GLU A 822 12.24 -17.15 -4.65
CA GLU A 822 12.46 -15.69 -4.79
C GLU A 822 11.53 -14.87 -3.87
N ALA A 823 10.29 -15.33 -3.69
CA ALA A 823 9.36 -14.73 -2.74
C ALA A 823 9.80 -14.89 -1.28
N ARG A 824 10.39 -16.05 -0.91
CA ARG A 824 10.92 -16.30 0.45
C ARG A 824 12.15 -15.46 0.78
N ASP A 825 13.10 -15.35 -0.15
CA ASP A 825 14.24 -14.44 0.00
C ASP A 825 13.74 -13.00 0.25
N PHE A 826 12.77 -12.52 -0.53
CA PHE A 826 12.24 -11.16 -0.42
C PHE A 826 11.45 -10.92 0.89
N LEU A 827 10.42 -11.74 1.16
CA LEU A 827 9.54 -11.54 2.32
C LEU A 827 10.18 -11.96 3.65
N GLY A 828 11.20 -12.82 3.65
CA GLY A 828 11.93 -13.23 4.85
C GLY A 828 12.56 -12.05 5.59
N ALA A 829 12.99 -11.00 4.87
CA ALA A 829 13.48 -9.75 5.44
C ALA A 829 12.37 -9.00 6.20
N TYR A 830 11.14 -8.96 5.66
CA TYR A 830 9.99 -8.29 6.27
C TYR A 830 9.45 -9.04 7.49
N ALA A 831 9.47 -10.38 7.46
CA ALA A 831 8.98 -11.23 8.54
C ALA A 831 9.96 -11.36 9.71
N SER A 832 11.24 -11.68 9.44
CA SER A 832 12.22 -11.99 10.50
C SER A 832 13.09 -10.80 10.92
N GLY A 833 13.51 -9.99 9.94
CA GLY A 833 14.37 -8.82 10.15
C GLY A 833 13.56 -7.62 10.63
N TYR A 834 12.79 -7.02 9.72
CA TYR A 834 11.94 -5.87 10.05
C TYR A 834 10.78 -6.20 11.00
N ARG A 835 10.40 -7.48 11.16
CA ARG A 835 9.27 -7.93 12.00
C ARG A 835 8.03 -7.05 11.81
N SER A 836 7.74 -6.77 10.55
CA SER A 836 6.70 -5.82 10.12
C SER A 836 5.28 -6.26 10.52
N GLY A 837 5.03 -7.56 10.53
CA GLY A 837 3.72 -8.18 10.78
C GLY A 837 2.73 -7.99 9.62
N THR A 838 2.74 -6.84 8.95
CA THR A 838 1.97 -6.57 7.74
C THR A 838 2.88 -6.22 6.56
N VAL A 839 2.46 -6.60 5.35
CA VAL A 839 3.14 -6.23 4.10
C VAL A 839 2.10 -5.84 3.05
N ARG A 840 2.49 -4.93 2.16
CA ARG A 840 1.71 -4.52 0.99
C ARG A 840 2.19 -5.25 -0.27
N GLY A 841 1.28 -5.67 -1.15
CA GLY A 841 1.63 -6.54 -2.28
C GLY A 841 0.78 -6.41 -3.55
N ASP A 842 -0.07 -5.39 -3.67
CA ASP A 842 -0.90 -5.12 -4.85
C ASP A 842 -0.08 -4.90 -6.14
N LEU A 843 1.11 -4.33 -6.03
CA LEU A 843 1.92 -3.83 -7.17
C LEU A 843 2.76 -4.90 -7.90
N THR A 844 2.35 -6.16 -7.84
CA THR A 844 3.01 -7.28 -8.54
C THR A 844 2.75 -7.28 -10.05
N ALA A 845 3.69 -7.82 -10.84
CA ALA A 845 3.63 -7.75 -12.31
C ALA A 845 2.52 -8.60 -12.94
N THR A 846 2.14 -9.70 -12.29
CA THR A 846 1.10 -10.62 -12.75
C THR A 846 0.34 -11.18 -11.55
N ARG A 847 -0.87 -11.72 -11.76
CA ARG A 847 -1.61 -12.42 -10.70
C ARG A 847 -0.87 -13.67 -10.22
N ALA A 848 -0.07 -14.30 -11.09
CA ALA A 848 0.78 -15.42 -10.68
C ALA A 848 1.90 -14.98 -9.71
N ASP A 849 2.53 -13.81 -9.92
CA ASP A 849 3.48 -13.22 -8.97
C ASP A 849 2.78 -12.87 -7.64
N ARG A 850 1.57 -12.28 -7.72
CA ARG A 850 0.71 -11.96 -6.56
C ARG A 850 0.37 -13.17 -5.71
N GLN A 851 0.03 -14.28 -6.35
CA GLN A 851 -0.31 -15.52 -5.69
C GLN A 851 0.91 -16.19 -5.02
N ARG A 852 2.12 -16.07 -5.57
CA ARG A 852 3.36 -16.47 -4.87
C ARG A 852 3.67 -15.57 -3.68
N PHE A 853 3.50 -14.25 -3.83
CA PHE A 853 3.60 -13.28 -2.73
C PHE A 853 2.70 -13.69 -1.56
N LEU A 854 1.41 -13.94 -1.83
CA LEU A 854 0.43 -14.32 -0.82
C LEU A 854 0.70 -15.68 -0.18
N THR A 855 1.08 -16.68 -0.99
CA THR A 855 1.45 -18.02 -0.50
C THR A 855 2.57 -17.92 0.51
N VAL A 856 3.66 -17.20 0.18
CA VAL A 856 4.83 -17.07 1.06
C VAL A 856 4.60 -16.09 2.21
N ALA A 857 3.82 -15.02 2.01
CA ALA A 857 3.42 -14.14 3.11
C ALA A 857 2.65 -14.92 4.19
N ARG A 858 1.79 -15.86 3.79
CA ARG A 858 1.09 -16.77 4.71
C ARG A 858 2.05 -17.76 5.39
N GLU A 859 2.98 -18.38 4.65
CA GLU A 859 4.01 -19.25 5.24
C GLU A 859 4.83 -18.53 6.33
N LEU A 860 5.09 -17.24 6.14
CA LEU A 860 5.87 -16.39 7.05
C LEU A 860 5.02 -15.69 8.13
N GLY A 861 3.71 -16.00 8.23
CA GLY A 861 2.82 -15.44 9.24
C GLY A 861 2.50 -13.94 9.07
N LEU A 862 2.69 -13.38 7.88
CA LEU A 862 2.44 -11.96 7.58
C LEU A 862 0.96 -11.69 7.24
N THR A 863 0.51 -10.47 7.54
CA THR A 863 -0.79 -9.93 7.15
C THR A 863 -0.67 -9.14 5.85
N ALA A 864 -1.18 -9.69 4.74
CA ALA A 864 -1.14 -9.04 3.45
C ALA A 864 -2.25 -7.98 3.30
N ALA A 865 -1.88 -6.81 2.78
CA ALA A 865 -2.78 -5.75 2.36
C ALA A 865 -2.61 -5.45 0.86
N ALA A 866 -3.73 -5.14 0.22
CA ALA A 866 -3.81 -4.54 -1.11
C ALA A 866 -4.41 -3.13 -0.99
N VAL A 867 -3.99 -2.23 -1.88
CA VAL A 867 -4.68 -0.96 -2.17
C VAL A 867 -5.47 -1.10 -3.47
N GLY A 868 -6.50 -0.28 -3.67
CA GLY A 868 -7.30 -0.21 -4.89
C GLY A 868 -6.43 0.03 -6.12
N SER A 869 -6.47 -0.92 -7.05
CA SER A 869 -5.93 -0.72 -8.39
C SER A 869 -6.96 0.07 -9.19
N PRO A 870 -6.57 1.02 -10.08
CA PRO A 870 -7.49 1.66 -11.03
C PRO A 870 -8.22 0.67 -11.98
N ASP A 871 -8.02 -0.64 -11.82
CA ASP A 871 -8.85 -1.71 -12.37
C ASP A 871 -9.56 -2.55 -11.30
N PHE A 872 -10.90 -2.47 -11.27
CA PHE A 872 -11.73 -3.30 -10.40
C PHE A 872 -11.51 -4.81 -10.59
N ALA A 873 -11.13 -5.27 -11.78
CA ALA A 873 -10.83 -6.68 -12.00
C ALA A 873 -9.64 -7.18 -11.14
N GLU A 874 -8.67 -6.30 -10.86
CA GLU A 874 -7.52 -6.62 -10.02
C GLU A 874 -7.89 -6.56 -8.53
N SER A 875 -8.73 -5.59 -8.14
CA SER A 875 -9.37 -5.50 -6.83
C SER A 875 -10.20 -6.75 -6.51
N LEU A 876 -11.04 -7.22 -7.44
CA LEU A 876 -11.81 -8.46 -7.33
C LEU A 876 -10.88 -9.69 -7.23
N GLY A 877 -9.86 -9.78 -8.10
CA GLY A 877 -8.85 -10.82 -8.01
C GLY A 877 -8.12 -10.86 -6.66
N ALA A 878 -7.92 -9.71 -5.99
CA ALA A 878 -7.34 -9.65 -4.65
C ALA A 878 -8.28 -10.19 -3.54
N ILE A 879 -9.60 -10.01 -3.69
CA ILE A 879 -10.60 -10.65 -2.80
C ILE A 879 -10.54 -12.17 -2.95
N LEU A 880 -10.51 -12.67 -4.20
CA LEU A 880 -10.44 -14.10 -4.51
C LEU A 880 -9.10 -14.73 -4.10
N ASP A 881 -7.98 -14.05 -4.30
CA ASP A 881 -6.65 -14.53 -3.90
C ASP A 881 -6.45 -14.60 -2.37
N GLY A 882 -7.33 -13.96 -1.58
CA GLY A 882 -7.35 -14.10 -0.11
C GLY A 882 -6.52 -13.08 0.66
N TYR A 883 -6.38 -11.83 0.18
CA TYR A 883 -5.82 -10.75 0.99
C TYR A 883 -6.60 -10.56 2.30
N ALA A 884 -5.91 -10.21 3.39
CA ALA A 884 -6.57 -9.90 4.67
C ALA A 884 -7.21 -8.51 4.69
N ASN A 885 -6.75 -7.61 3.83
CA ASN A 885 -7.19 -6.21 3.74
C ASN A 885 -7.23 -5.73 2.29
N HIS A 886 -8.24 -4.93 1.96
CA HIS A 886 -8.27 -4.04 0.80
C HIS A 886 -8.42 -2.59 1.31
N GLN A 887 -7.66 -1.67 0.72
CA GLN A 887 -7.57 -0.26 1.13
C GLN A 887 -7.85 0.66 -0.06
N THR A 888 -8.33 1.87 0.23
CA THR A 888 -9.03 2.79 -0.70
C THR A 888 -10.33 2.21 -1.26
N ALA A 889 -11.23 3.08 -1.73
CA ALA A 889 -12.52 2.66 -2.23
C ALA A 889 -12.38 1.91 -3.56
N TYR A 890 -13.27 0.93 -3.79
CA TYR A 890 -13.37 0.30 -5.10
C TYR A 890 -13.78 1.33 -6.17
N GLU A 891 -13.26 1.12 -7.38
CA GLU A 891 -13.24 2.08 -8.48
C GLU A 891 -14.60 2.21 -9.20
N ILE A 892 -15.52 1.31 -8.86
CA ILE A 892 -16.89 1.22 -9.31
C ILE A 892 -17.83 1.36 -8.12
N PHE A 893 -18.95 2.04 -8.30
CA PHE A 893 -19.95 2.29 -7.25
C PHE A 893 -21.33 2.57 -7.88
N PRO A 894 -22.44 2.26 -7.18
CA PRO A 894 -22.51 1.54 -5.90
C PRO A 894 -22.18 0.04 -6.04
N LEU A 895 -21.86 -0.62 -4.92
CA LEU A 895 -21.62 -2.07 -4.84
C LEU A 895 -22.88 -2.77 -4.34
N HIS A 896 -23.26 -3.85 -5.00
CA HIS A 896 -24.51 -4.57 -4.77
C HIS A 896 -24.39 -5.78 -3.84
N GLY A 897 -25.49 -6.50 -3.62
CA GLY A 897 -25.56 -7.64 -2.71
C GLY A 897 -24.59 -8.77 -3.04
N ASP A 898 -24.13 -8.88 -4.29
CA ASP A 898 -23.14 -9.86 -4.74
C ASP A 898 -21.74 -9.58 -4.14
N ILE A 899 -21.25 -8.34 -4.27
CA ILE A 899 -19.96 -7.93 -3.72
C ILE A 899 -20.00 -7.84 -2.20
N ALA A 900 -21.12 -7.43 -1.61
CA ALA A 900 -21.29 -7.42 -0.17
C ALA A 900 -21.18 -8.83 0.43
N GLN A 901 -21.85 -9.82 -0.16
CA GLN A 901 -21.76 -11.22 0.26
C GLN A 901 -20.37 -11.84 -0.02
N LEU A 902 -19.72 -11.51 -1.14
CA LEU A 902 -18.37 -11.98 -1.44
C LEU A 902 -17.33 -11.42 -0.45
N ILE A 903 -17.42 -10.14 -0.08
CA ILE A 903 -16.55 -9.53 0.93
C ILE A 903 -16.80 -10.17 2.32
N ALA A 904 -18.05 -10.39 2.70
CA ALA A 904 -18.38 -11.09 3.95
C ALA A 904 -17.81 -12.52 3.99
N ALA A 905 -18.04 -13.33 2.95
CA ALA A 905 -17.59 -14.71 2.88
C ALA A 905 -16.06 -14.85 2.73
N SER A 906 -15.40 -13.92 2.05
CA SER A 906 -13.93 -13.88 1.93
C SER A 906 -13.24 -13.46 3.23
N GLY A 907 -13.90 -12.70 4.10
CA GLY A 907 -13.36 -12.29 5.42
C GLY A 907 -12.25 -11.24 5.34
N ILE A 908 -12.06 -10.64 4.16
CA ILE A 908 -11.23 -9.45 3.93
C ILE A 908 -11.82 -8.26 4.70
N THR A 909 -10.98 -7.30 5.11
CA THR A 909 -11.44 -6.02 5.66
C THR A 909 -11.28 -4.92 4.61
N TYR A 910 -12.38 -4.24 4.26
CA TYR A 910 -12.42 -3.16 3.28
C TYR A 910 -12.21 -1.80 3.96
N THR A 911 -11.34 -0.95 3.41
CA THR A 911 -10.98 0.35 4.01
C THR A 911 -11.14 1.47 2.98
N PRO A 912 -12.34 2.03 2.76
CA PRO A 912 -12.60 2.88 1.60
C PRO A 912 -11.86 4.23 1.58
N VAL A 913 -11.44 4.77 2.73
CA VAL A 913 -10.81 6.11 2.81
C VAL A 913 -11.69 7.15 2.10
N LEU A 914 -12.85 7.48 2.67
CA LEU A 914 -13.89 8.28 1.99
C LEU A 914 -13.45 9.71 1.66
N GLN A 915 -12.41 10.21 2.33
CA GLN A 915 -11.73 11.48 2.01
C GLN A 915 -10.78 11.39 0.81
N GLY A 916 -10.53 10.20 0.26
CA GLY A 916 -9.73 9.98 -0.92
C GLY A 916 -10.32 10.60 -2.18
N ARG A 917 -9.57 10.52 -3.28
CA ARG A 917 -10.13 10.72 -4.63
C ARG A 917 -10.86 9.44 -5.00
N VAL A 918 -12.12 9.55 -5.43
CA VAL A 918 -12.79 8.45 -6.13
C VAL A 918 -13.34 9.01 -7.43
N GLY A 919 -12.74 8.57 -8.55
CA GLY A 919 -12.91 9.21 -9.85
C GLY A 919 -12.60 10.72 -9.82
N ASN A 920 -13.65 11.50 -10.02
CA ASN A 920 -13.57 12.92 -10.40
C ASN A 920 -13.68 13.90 -9.24
N ARG A 921 -14.07 13.42 -8.05
CA ARG A 921 -14.30 14.22 -6.84
C ARG A 921 -13.54 13.64 -5.65
N ILE A 922 -13.30 14.46 -4.64
CA ILE A 922 -12.54 14.09 -3.44
C ILE A 922 -13.42 14.36 -2.22
N GLY A 923 -13.63 13.38 -1.33
CA GLY A 923 -14.47 13.60 -0.13
C GLY A 923 -13.91 14.69 0.80
N PHE A 924 -12.60 14.93 0.75
CA PHE A 924 -11.93 16.04 1.43
C PHE A 924 -12.34 17.43 0.90
N GLU A 925 -12.74 17.57 -0.37
CA GLU A 925 -13.24 18.85 -0.91
C GLU A 925 -14.59 19.22 -0.26
N HIS A 926 -15.47 18.22 -0.05
CA HIS A 926 -16.73 18.42 0.69
C HIS A 926 -16.47 18.85 2.14
N ILE A 927 -15.49 18.21 2.80
CA ILE A 927 -15.06 18.56 4.15
C ILE A 927 -14.52 19.99 4.21
N LEU A 928 -13.60 20.40 3.31
CA LEU A 928 -13.09 21.78 3.31
C LEU A 928 -14.16 22.81 2.91
N ALA A 929 -15.20 22.42 2.15
CA ALA A 929 -16.33 23.30 1.87
C ALA A 929 -17.25 23.51 3.09
N THR A 930 -17.48 22.47 3.90
CA THR A 930 -18.47 22.48 5.01
C THR A 930 -17.89 22.66 6.42
N GLU A 931 -16.59 22.43 6.61
CA GLU A 931 -15.90 22.47 7.90
C GLU A 931 -14.83 23.58 7.96
N GLN A 932 -14.38 23.92 9.17
CA GLN A 932 -13.35 24.93 9.42
C GLN A 932 -12.26 24.41 10.39
N PRO A 933 -11.28 23.61 9.93
CA PRO A 933 -10.26 23.03 10.82
C PRO A 933 -9.41 24.06 11.56
N HIS A 934 -9.22 25.27 11.00
CA HIS A 934 -8.51 26.36 11.66
C HIS A 934 -9.26 26.94 12.88
N ALA A 935 -10.59 26.74 12.99
CA ALA A 935 -11.35 27.20 14.15
C ALA A 935 -11.05 26.33 15.39
N ASP A 936 -10.73 25.06 15.21
CA ASP A 936 -10.54 24.13 16.31
C ASP A 936 -9.25 24.44 17.12
N PRO A 937 -9.32 24.52 18.46
CA PRO A 937 -8.16 24.83 19.30
C PRO A 937 -7.17 23.67 19.45
N LYS A 938 -7.62 22.41 19.29
CA LYS A 938 -6.77 21.22 19.38
C LYS A 938 -5.93 21.07 18.10
N VAL A 939 -6.53 21.28 16.92
CA VAL A 939 -5.81 21.42 15.65
C VAL A 939 -4.77 22.54 15.75
N ARG A 940 -5.18 23.77 16.11
CA ARG A 940 -4.26 24.91 16.24
C ARG A 940 -3.13 24.71 17.26
N ARG A 941 -3.30 23.85 18.26
CA ARG A 941 -2.21 23.49 19.19
C ARG A 941 -1.25 22.47 18.61
N PHE A 942 -1.74 21.38 18.00
CA PHE A 942 -0.90 20.25 17.61
C PHE A 942 -0.36 20.32 16.17
N TYR A 943 -0.83 21.29 15.36
CA TYR A 943 -0.29 21.61 14.04
C TYR A 943 0.62 22.83 14.06
N TYR A 944 1.64 22.79 13.20
CA TYR A 944 2.31 24.00 12.73
C TYR A 944 1.40 24.74 11.74
N HIS A 945 1.21 26.05 11.93
CA HIS A 945 0.17 26.81 11.22
C HIS A 945 0.30 26.75 9.69
N LYS A 946 1.51 26.92 9.12
CA LYS A 946 1.70 26.93 7.66
C LYS A 946 1.46 25.56 7.00
N GLU A 947 1.65 24.47 7.74
CA GLU A 947 1.38 23.12 7.25
C GLU A 947 -0.13 22.83 7.24
N LEU A 948 -0.84 23.28 8.29
CA LEU A 948 -2.31 23.26 8.28
C LEU A 948 -2.87 24.15 7.17
N ASP A 949 -2.30 25.33 6.95
CA ASP A 949 -2.68 26.22 5.85
C ASP A 949 -2.47 25.55 4.48
N ARG A 950 -1.33 24.90 4.25
CA ARG A 950 -1.03 24.13 3.03
C ARG A 950 -2.08 23.06 2.76
N ILE A 951 -2.53 22.35 3.80
CA ILE A 951 -3.49 21.25 3.67
C ILE A 951 -4.95 21.74 3.54
N ALA A 952 -5.33 22.81 4.23
CA ALA A 952 -6.75 23.15 4.45
C ALA A 952 -7.23 24.52 3.91
N ARG A 953 -6.34 25.43 3.49
CA ARG A 953 -6.74 26.68 2.81
C ARG A 953 -6.95 26.55 1.30
N PRO A 954 -6.23 25.69 0.54
CA PRO A 954 -6.54 25.45 -0.86
C PRO A 954 -7.94 24.86 -1.03
N ARG A 955 -8.89 25.69 -1.46
CA ARG A 955 -10.24 25.28 -1.81
C ARG A 955 -10.31 25.09 -3.32
N ALA A 956 -10.69 23.90 -3.75
CA ALA A 956 -11.02 23.62 -5.15
C ALA A 956 -12.32 24.35 -5.54
N ASN A 957 -12.74 24.20 -6.80
CA ASN A 957 -14.05 24.64 -7.25
C ASN A 957 -15.16 24.04 -6.36
N TRP A 958 -16.22 24.79 -6.11
CA TRP A 958 -17.40 24.27 -5.44
C TRP A 958 -18.09 23.20 -6.30
N VAL A 959 -18.68 22.20 -5.64
CA VAL A 959 -19.32 21.04 -6.26
C VAL A 959 -20.67 20.81 -5.59
N VAL A 960 -21.69 20.45 -6.38
CA VAL A 960 -23.02 20.05 -5.89
C VAL A 960 -22.94 18.80 -5.00
N ALA A 961 -23.83 18.64 -4.04
CA ALA A 961 -23.72 17.59 -3.04
C ALA A 961 -23.86 16.16 -3.64
N GLU A 962 -24.61 16.07 -4.73
CA GLU A 962 -25.05 14.88 -5.45
C GLU A 962 -23.94 14.27 -6.32
N GLU A 963 -22.92 15.05 -6.68
CA GLU A 963 -21.77 14.59 -7.46
C GLU A 963 -20.69 13.89 -6.61
N TYR A 964 -20.78 13.95 -5.27
CA TYR A 964 -19.78 13.36 -4.39
C TYR A 964 -20.01 11.84 -4.20
N PRO A 965 -19.12 10.97 -4.73
CA PRO A 965 -19.34 9.52 -4.73
C PRO A 965 -19.21 8.86 -3.35
N PHE A 966 -18.70 9.57 -2.33
CA PHE A 966 -18.57 9.03 -0.98
C PHE A 966 -19.92 8.58 -0.38
N GLN A 967 -21.05 9.10 -0.87
CA GLN A 967 -22.39 8.68 -0.43
C GLN A 967 -22.70 7.25 -0.87
N ASP A 968 -22.64 6.98 -2.18
CA ASP A 968 -22.81 5.63 -2.76
C ASP A 968 -21.81 4.63 -2.17
N ILE A 969 -20.57 5.05 -1.90
CA ILE A 969 -19.50 4.20 -1.35
C ILE A 969 -19.72 3.95 0.16
N GLY A 970 -20.17 4.94 0.92
CA GLY A 970 -20.56 4.79 2.32
C GLY A 970 -21.78 3.87 2.48
N ALA A 971 -22.76 3.98 1.59
CA ALA A 971 -23.89 3.06 1.53
C ALA A 971 -23.46 1.62 1.14
N SER A 972 -22.49 1.51 0.22
CA SER A 972 -21.86 0.22 -0.12
C SER A 972 -21.12 -0.40 1.07
N ALA A 973 -20.41 0.41 1.86
CA ALA A 973 -19.75 -0.01 3.09
C ALA A 973 -20.76 -0.43 4.17
N ALA A 974 -21.87 0.30 4.33
CA ALA A 974 -22.96 -0.09 5.22
C ALA A 974 -23.59 -1.43 4.81
N ARG A 975 -23.82 -1.65 3.50
CA ARG A 975 -24.29 -2.93 2.95
C ARG A 975 -23.32 -4.08 3.22
N ILE A 976 -22.00 -3.85 3.12
CA ILE A 976 -20.97 -4.84 3.49
C ILE A 976 -21.06 -5.24 4.96
N VAL A 977 -21.18 -4.27 5.88
CA VAL A 977 -21.29 -4.57 7.33
C VAL A 977 -22.61 -5.28 7.66
N ALA A 978 -23.72 -4.88 7.01
CA ALA A 978 -25.02 -5.55 7.15
C ALA A 978 -25.00 -7.01 6.65
N ALA A 979 -24.20 -7.33 5.63
CA ALA A 979 -23.96 -8.69 5.15
C ALA A 979 -23.00 -9.51 6.06
N GLY A 980 -22.54 -8.96 7.19
CA GLY A 980 -21.57 -9.60 8.09
C GLY A 980 -20.11 -9.42 7.69
N GLY A 981 -19.83 -8.60 6.67
CA GLY A 981 -18.48 -8.22 6.26
C GLY A 981 -17.84 -7.20 7.19
N LYS A 982 -16.56 -6.91 6.94
CA LYS A 982 -15.74 -6.04 7.80
C LYS A 982 -15.29 -4.80 7.03
N VAL A 983 -15.55 -3.64 7.61
CA VAL A 983 -15.09 -2.34 7.11
C VAL A 983 -14.23 -1.69 8.17
N ALA A 984 -13.09 -1.13 7.78
CA ALA A 984 -12.23 -0.31 8.65
C ALA A 984 -12.13 1.12 8.10
N LEU A 985 -11.62 2.04 8.91
CA LEU A 985 -11.40 3.43 8.52
C LEU A 985 -9.94 3.71 8.17
N GLY A 986 -9.71 4.78 7.41
CA GLY A 986 -8.37 5.33 7.21
C GLY A 986 -8.42 6.77 6.72
N SER A 987 -7.50 7.63 7.19
CA SER A 987 -7.54 9.07 6.90
C SER A 987 -6.79 9.51 5.64
N GLY A 988 -5.87 8.69 5.11
CA GLY A 988 -5.08 9.02 3.93
C GLY A 988 -4.16 10.23 4.11
N GLY A 989 -3.51 10.35 5.28
CA GLY A 989 -2.37 11.26 5.46
C GLY A 989 -2.68 12.74 5.69
N ARG A 990 -3.96 13.13 5.68
CA ARG A 990 -4.40 14.54 5.62
C ARG A 990 -4.22 15.28 6.96
N VAL A 991 -5.29 15.81 7.54
CA VAL A 991 -5.26 16.40 8.89
C VAL A 991 -5.30 15.26 9.92
N GLN A 992 -4.20 14.53 10.03
CA GLN A 992 -3.87 13.54 11.08
C GLN A 992 -4.61 13.78 12.40
N GLY A 993 -5.19 12.71 12.95
CA GLY A 993 -6.16 12.77 14.04
C GLY A 993 -7.55 13.20 13.57
N LEU A 994 -7.73 14.49 13.26
CA LEU A 994 -9.05 15.06 12.91
C LEU A 994 -9.70 14.34 11.71
N ALA A 995 -8.91 13.98 10.71
CA ALA A 995 -9.36 13.32 9.49
C ALA A 995 -9.98 11.94 9.74
N LEU A 996 -9.63 11.21 10.81
CA LEU A 996 -10.32 9.94 11.09
C LEU A 996 -11.77 10.18 11.55
N HIS A 997 -12.04 11.30 12.23
CA HIS A 997 -13.42 11.73 12.52
C HIS A 997 -14.17 12.12 11.25
N TRP A 998 -13.53 12.82 10.32
CA TRP A 998 -14.15 13.13 9.03
C TRP A 998 -14.54 11.88 8.25
N ASP A 999 -13.73 10.82 8.24
CA ASP A 999 -14.10 9.54 7.64
C ASP A 999 -15.35 8.91 8.31
N MET A 1000 -15.43 8.96 9.65
CA MET A 1000 -16.63 8.56 10.39
C MET A 1000 -17.87 9.39 10.00
N TRP A 1001 -17.73 10.70 9.74
CA TRP A 1001 -18.86 11.56 9.38
C TRP A 1001 -19.31 11.33 7.92
N LEU A 1002 -18.38 11.00 7.02
CA LEU A 1002 -18.70 10.58 5.65
C LEU A 1002 -19.39 9.21 5.62
N MET A 1003 -19.00 8.26 6.49
CA MET A 1003 -19.71 6.98 6.66
C MET A 1003 -21.17 7.16 7.10
N ALA A 1004 -21.42 8.09 8.03
CA ALA A 1004 -22.79 8.41 8.46
C ALA A 1004 -23.63 9.07 7.35
N LYS A 1005 -23.02 9.92 6.49
CA LYS A 1005 -23.68 10.44 5.29
C LYS A 1005 -24.03 9.32 4.28
N GLY A 1006 -23.32 8.19 4.30
CA GLY A 1006 -23.68 6.97 3.58
C GLY A 1006 -24.71 6.08 4.29
N GLY A 1007 -25.27 6.51 5.44
CA GLY A 1007 -26.30 5.76 6.15
C GLY A 1007 -25.81 4.62 7.05
N MET A 1008 -24.50 4.50 7.32
CA MET A 1008 -24.00 3.48 8.26
C MET A 1008 -24.42 3.81 9.71
N PRO A 1009 -24.95 2.84 10.49
CA PRO A 1009 -25.32 3.07 11.90
C PRO A 1009 -24.14 3.52 12.76
N HIS A 1010 -24.37 4.46 13.69
CA HIS A 1010 -23.29 5.05 14.50
C HIS A 1010 -22.45 4.02 15.29
N HIS A 1011 -23.08 2.97 15.84
CA HIS A 1011 -22.33 1.91 16.53
C HIS A 1011 -21.42 1.13 15.56
N ASP A 1012 -21.83 0.95 14.31
CA ASP A 1012 -21.07 0.20 13.31
C ASP A 1012 -19.93 1.02 12.71
N ILE A 1013 -20.09 2.35 12.64
CA ILE A 1013 -18.99 3.28 12.40
C ILE A 1013 -17.94 3.19 13.52
N LEU A 1014 -18.36 3.05 14.78
CA LEU A 1014 -17.43 2.81 15.89
C LEU A 1014 -16.76 1.42 15.78
N ARG A 1015 -17.47 0.37 15.36
CA ARG A 1015 -16.86 -0.96 15.06
C ARG A 1015 -15.79 -0.85 13.97
N ALA A 1016 -16.02 -0.04 12.94
CA ALA A 1016 -15.05 0.25 11.89
C ALA A 1016 -13.84 1.07 12.38
N ALA A 1017 -14.07 1.99 13.32
CA ALA A 1017 -13.04 2.83 13.92
C ALA A 1017 -12.15 2.11 14.95
N THR A 1018 -12.57 0.95 15.49
CA THR A 1018 -11.81 0.22 16.53
C THR A 1018 -11.65 -1.27 16.25
N LEU A 1019 -12.73 -2.08 16.34
CA LEU A 1019 -12.64 -3.54 16.36
C LEU A 1019 -12.18 -4.10 15.02
N PHE A 1020 -12.84 -3.71 13.93
CA PHE A 1020 -12.46 -4.14 12.58
C PHE A 1020 -11.07 -3.63 12.19
N GLY A 1021 -10.65 -2.47 12.73
CA GLY A 1021 -9.28 -1.97 12.60
C GLY A 1021 -8.23 -2.81 13.34
N ALA A 1022 -8.55 -3.34 14.53
CA ALA A 1022 -7.67 -4.25 15.25
C ALA A 1022 -7.56 -5.62 14.56
N GLU A 1023 -8.65 -6.12 13.97
CA GLU A 1023 -8.66 -7.36 13.19
C GLU A 1023 -7.93 -7.23 11.85
N ALA A 1024 -8.06 -6.09 11.17
CA ALA A 1024 -7.30 -5.71 9.97
C ALA A 1024 -5.78 -5.75 10.20
N LEU A 1025 -5.34 -5.43 11.43
CA LEU A 1025 -3.94 -5.43 11.88
C LEU A 1025 -3.46 -6.75 12.50
N GLY A 1026 -4.32 -7.75 12.68
CA GLY A 1026 -3.96 -9.01 13.35
C GLY A 1026 -3.75 -8.88 14.87
N VAL A 1027 -4.32 -7.86 15.51
CA VAL A 1027 -4.19 -7.55 16.96
C VAL A 1027 -5.53 -7.51 17.70
N GLY A 1028 -6.59 -8.04 17.09
CA GLY A 1028 -7.94 -8.10 17.66
C GLY A 1028 -8.06 -8.93 18.96
N SER A 1029 -7.04 -9.70 19.33
CA SER A 1029 -6.93 -10.36 20.64
C SER A 1029 -6.61 -9.38 21.78
N GLN A 1030 -5.93 -8.26 21.50
CA GLN A 1030 -5.39 -7.35 22.51
C GLN A 1030 -5.95 -5.93 22.44
N LEU A 1031 -6.54 -5.52 21.30
CA LEU A 1031 -7.01 -4.16 21.02
C LEU A 1031 -8.44 -4.17 20.44
N GLY A 1032 -9.02 -3.00 20.17
CA GLY A 1032 -10.26 -2.81 19.41
C GLY A 1032 -11.57 -2.88 20.21
N SER A 1033 -11.56 -3.40 21.43
CA SER A 1033 -12.71 -3.47 22.36
C SER A 1033 -12.26 -3.28 23.82
N ILE A 1034 -13.19 -2.87 24.69
CA ILE A 1034 -12.97 -2.72 26.14
C ILE A 1034 -13.37 -4.02 26.82
N GLU A 1035 -12.41 -4.93 26.97
CA GLU A 1035 -12.60 -6.26 27.57
C GLU A 1035 -11.45 -6.61 28.51
N ALA A 1036 -11.71 -7.42 29.53
CA ALA A 1036 -10.67 -7.83 30.49
C ALA A 1036 -9.55 -8.61 29.81
N GLY A 1037 -8.29 -8.32 30.18
CA GLY A 1037 -7.08 -8.88 29.58
C GLY A 1037 -6.51 -8.06 28.41
N LYS A 1038 -7.34 -7.28 27.71
CA LYS A 1038 -6.90 -6.41 26.61
C LYS A 1038 -6.04 -5.23 27.11
N LEU A 1039 -5.29 -4.64 26.18
CA LEU A 1039 -4.50 -3.44 26.45
C LEU A 1039 -5.43 -2.26 26.74
N ALA A 1040 -5.01 -1.41 27.65
CA ALA A 1040 -5.72 -0.19 28.03
C ALA A 1040 -5.45 0.94 27.03
N ASP A 1041 -5.97 0.74 25.81
CA ASP A 1041 -6.07 1.70 24.72
C ASP A 1041 -7.55 2.09 24.55
N LEU A 1042 -7.93 3.23 25.14
CA LEU A 1042 -9.32 3.71 25.23
C LEU A 1042 -9.37 5.24 25.29
N GLN A 1043 -10.57 5.82 25.20
CA GLN A 1043 -10.74 7.26 25.33
C GLN A 1043 -12.05 7.65 26.01
N VAL A 1044 -12.08 8.84 26.57
CA VAL A 1044 -13.24 9.45 27.24
C VAL A 1044 -13.73 10.62 26.39
N LEU A 1045 -14.98 10.55 25.93
CA LEU A 1045 -15.68 11.55 25.15
C LEU A 1045 -16.63 12.36 26.05
N ASP A 1046 -16.59 13.69 25.96
CA ASP A 1046 -17.50 14.57 26.71
C ASP A 1046 -18.98 14.47 26.24
N ARG A 1047 -19.23 13.93 25.04
CA ARG A 1047 -20.57 13.76 24.44
C ARG A 1047 -20.74 12.36 23.84
N ASN A 1048 -21.99 11.92 23.66
CA ASN A 1048 -22.30 10.56 23.19
C ASN A 1048 -22.18 10.42 21.66
N PRO A 1049 -21.27 9.58 21.11
CA PRO A 1049 -21.15 9.34 19.67
C PRO A 1049 -22.32 8.54 19.07
N LEU A 1050 -23.13 7.87 19.89
CA LEU A 1050 -24.28 7.08 19.40
C LEU A 1050 -25.49 7.95 19.02
N THR A 1051 -25.63 9.15 19.62
CA THR A 1051 -26.69 10.10 19.27
C THR A 1051 -26.32 10.98 18.07
N ASP A 1052 -25.04 11.28 17.90
CA ASP A 1052 -24.48 12.02 16.75
C ASP A 1052 -23.01 11.63 16.61
N ILE A 1053 -22.61 11.09 15.46
CA ILE A 1053 -21.23 10.66 15.20
C ILE A 1053 -20.22 11.83 15.27
N ARG A 1054 -20.66 13.09 15.13
CA ARG A 1054 -19.79 14.26 15.30
C ARG A 1054 -19.32 14.44 16.76
N ASN A 1055 -19.97 13.79 17.72
CA ASN A 1055 -19.51 13.75 19.11
C ASN A 1055 -18.24 12.90 19.31
N THR A 1056 -17.84 12.06 18.35
CA THR A 1056 -16.53 11.36 18.38
C THR A 1056 -15.36 12.32 18.57
N HIS A 1057 -15.46 13.54 18.04
CA HIS A 1057 -14.48 14.63 18.18
C HIS A 1057 -14.28 15.12 19.63
N SER A 1058 -15.24 14.87 20.53
CA SER A 1058 -15.24 15.39 21.91
C SER A 1058 -14.29 14.67 22.88
N VAL A 1059 -13.14 14.19 22.37
CA VAL A 1059 -12.10 13.51 23.14
C VAL A 1059 -11.54 14.43 24.23
N ARG A 1060 -11.89 14.10 25.48
CA ARG A 1060 -11.50 14.78 26.73
C ARG A 1060 -10.24 14.17 27.32
N TYR A 1061 -10.17 12.84 27.36
CA TYR A 1061 -9.00 12.08 27.74
C TYR A 1061 -8.72 10.96 26.74
N VAL A 1062 -7.45 10.73 26.43
CA VAL A 1062 -6.98 9.57 25.65
C VAL A 1062 -6.12 8.69 26.56
N MET A 1063 -6.31 7.38 26.51
CA MET A 1063 -5.48 6.40 27.20
C MET A 1063 -4.73 5.55 26.17
N LYS A 1064 -3.40 5.51 26.26
CA LYS A 1064 -2.53 4.65 25.45
C LYS A 1064 -1.73 3.76 26.39
N ASN A 1065 -1.79 2.44 26.21
CA ASN A 1065 -1.05 1.45 26.99
C ASN A 1065 -1.19 1.67 28.52
N GLY A 1066 -2.37 2.10 28.99
CA GLY A 1066 -2.67 2.40 30.40
C GLY A 1066 -2.31 3.82 30.89
N ARG A 1067 -1.51 4.59 30.15
CA ARG A 1067 -1.25 6.01 30.48
C ARG A 1067 -2.38 6.88 29.98
N LEU A 1068 -2.98 7.68 30.88
CA LEU A 1068 -4.08 8.60 30.58
C LEU A 1068 -3.55 10.03 30.38
N TYR A 1069 -3.93 10.67 29.28
CA TYR A 1069 -3.54 12.03 28.91
C TYR A 1069 -4.77 12.93 28.76
N ASP A 1070 -4.65 14.21 29.13
CA ASP A 1070 -5.65 15.23 28.79
C ASP A 1070 -5.53 15.55 27.29
N ALA A 1071 -6.60 15.33 26.53
CA ALA A 1071 -6.54 15.36 25.07
C ALA A 1071 -6.42 16.79 24.48
N ALA A 1072 -6.54 17.84 25.30
CA ALA A 1072 -6.30 19.21 24.89
C ALA A 1072 -4.84 19.64 25.10
N THR A 1073 -4.10 19.03 26.03
CA THR A 1073 -2.71 19.39 26.36
C THR A 1073 -1.69 18.32 25.97
N LEU A 1074 -2.10 17.05 25.97
CA LEU A 1074 -1.28 15.84 26.04
C LEU A 1074 -0.36 15.74 27.26
N ASP A 1075 -0.71 16.43 28.35
CA ASP A 1075 -0.15 16.16 29.66
C ASP A 1075 -0.70 14.84 30.22
N GLU A 1076 0.16 14.04 30.83
CA GLU A 1076 -0.26 12.85 31.59
C GLU A 1076 -1.08 13.28 32.82
N VAL A 1077 -2.26 12.68 32.99
CA VAL A 1077 -3.24 13.09 33.99
C VAL A 1077 -2.82 12.57 35.36
N GLY A 1078 -2.12 13.37 36.17
CA GLY A 1078 -1.74 13.00 37.54
C GLY A 1078 -1.00 14.10 38.31
N ALA A 1079 -0.96 13.97 39.64
CA ALA A 1079 -0.21 14.90 40.51
C ALA A 1079 1.29 14.95 40.15
N ASN A 1080 1.85 13.80 39.77
CA ASN A 1080 3.23 13.65 39.28
C ASN A 1080 3.26 13.29 37.78
N GLY A 1081 2.20 13.61 37.02
CA GLY A 1081 2.09 13.22 35.60
C GLY A 1081 3.07 14.00 34.72
N LYS A 1082 3.74 13.31 33.78
CA LYS A 1082 4.67 13.96 32.85
C LYS A 1082 3.95 15.00 31.99
N LYS A 1083 4.44 16.24 32.04
CA LYS A 1083 4.02 17.33 31.15
C LYS A 1083 4.64 17.17 29.76
N LEU A 1084 3.88 17.50 28.72
CA LEU A 1084 4.42 17.48 27.35
C LEU A 1084 5.43 18.61 27.11
N GLY A 1085 5.25 19.74 27.78
CA GLY A 1085 6.11 20.92 27.64
C GLY A 1085 5.71 21.83 26.47
N ASN A 1086 6.68 22.64 26.02
CA ASN A 1086 6.47 23.61 24.95
C ASN A 1086 6.61 22.94 23.58
N LEU A 1087 5.73 23.30 22.65
CA LEU A 1087 5.79 22.85 21.26
C LEU A 1087 6.62 23.85 20.46
N TRP A 1088 7.58 23.39 19.65
CA TRP A 1088 8.49 24.32 18.97
C TRP A 1088 7.77 25.26 17.98
N TRP A 1089 6.66 24.83 17.38
CA TRP A 1089 5.89 25.64 16.44
C TRP A 1089 5.11 26.79 17.12
N THR A 1090 4.61 26.61 18.34
CA THR A 1090 3.85 27.68 19.03
C THR A 1090 4.72 28.91 19.36
N ASN A 1091 6.05 28.76 19.36
CA ASN A 1091 6.98 29.87 19.53
C ASN A 1091 7.29 30.59 18.20
N LEU A 1092 7.16 29.90 17.05
CA LEU A 1092 7.38 30.49 15.73
C LEU A 1092 6.23 31.41 15.33
N ASP A 1093 4.99 31.00 15.58
CA ASP A 1093 3.81 31.80 15.26
C ASP A 1093 3.77 33.13 16.05
N VAL A 1094 4.39 33.19 17.23
CA VAL A 1094 4.56 34.44 18.02
C VAL A 1094 5.71 35.31 17.50
N ALA A 1095 6.74 34.70 16.90
CA ALA A 1095 7.92 35.38 16.37
C ALA A 1095 7.75 35.87 14.91
N GLU A 1096 6.71 35.43 14.20
CA GLU A 1096 6.33 35.92 12.87
C GLU A 1096 5.15 36.90 12.88
N ASN A 1097 4.56 37.15 14.06
CA ASN A 1097 3.58 38.22 14.33
C ASN A 1097 4.21 39.40 15.11
N ARG A 1098 5.52 39.59 14.99
CA ARG A 1098 6.34 40.67 15.59
C ARG A 1098 7.41 41.13 14.62
#